data_AF-A0A661ASS9-F1
#
_entry.id   AF-A0A661ASS9-F1
#
_cell.length_a   1.000
_cell.length_b   1.000
_cell.length_c   1.000
_cell.angle_alpha   90.00
_cell.angle_beta   90.00
_cell.angle_gamma   90.00
#
_symmetry.space_group_name_H-M   'P 1'
#
loop_
_entity.id
_entity.type
_entity.pdbx_description
1 polymer ?
#
loop_
_entity_poly.entity_id
_entity_poly.type
_entity_poly.pdbx_seq_one_letter_code
_entity_poly.pdbx_strand_id
1 'polypeptide(L)'
;MKVIKYFLLAGILISCAYAFAPGHPTGKIPCEQTKLMADKINNFSVSKDVSRDVARWVFPNEDIFLPTQSDEMIAAALDFVDANGEIFGTNSSELAAESIIRRLGKYWLNFHQNHFGVPVVDGVVYFRVAGNGRIWAFGSRALNNFSQKDAIPHISPNDAICSAMENLDFAVSPDDGYLPHLVWFPVNGVGILAYEVHLYGKFPDEFLCWVDAQTGKILGWTNLVNYYDLQGDVGIKFLPDFFDDDYDSAGCPFSRVSFNYVQATTTDEVGYYYLDAWIGHIYQPIRSWLKGLWADVQLMSGGADAMITEYIVPPTTFDWCWNVSNALPDELNTYYHTNYIHSYYKALDPDMVGLDYPVPVRLRIPDAPENAYWDGYGTNYGEGGASTRNFALFSNVIYHEYTHGVTGWMYRDGFLPYAGEQGAINEAFSDYFACTNNDYPYAGYRVSRDDTYFRNLENDLVYPDDWFGEPHYDSRMISAAFWEIRQHLYPDRIGRADTIVHFSRYSEQAFFHDFAVECFFTADDDDNISNGCPQFGVIANSFARHGIGPGYFPYICCENCEVIDLGDGDGNLEPGENARINMRVVYFNPESPIPTFPFPPLDSVYAYIISTDSTIDVVDEFYTIGAMEYGDTAEAAFTIRISGDVLPHYAELYTVQGAYDDDERYSRTHSDTLRITVGNPQVLLVDNSGEPELQSYYTSALKNISVVYNVIEAADTVPAAELMSQYPAVIWFTGNARNSISADNLDAMNEYLAGGGNLLLTGQDGFDSVYYDDWLDEHFGGHTEEDSFFVMTIDGIADDELGDGFNLIIFGSAGANNQRSPSSILNVSGTPFLEYVVSGSPVAGIRFDSGESKSILLGFG
;
A
#
# COMPACT_ATOMS: atom_id res chain seq x y z
N MET A 1 15.54 -3.36 -64.21
CA MET A 1 16.32 -2.92 -63.02
C MET A 1 16.72 -1.43 -63.03
N LYS A 2 17.31 -0.86 -64.11
CA LYS A 2 17.67 0.59 -64.13
C LYS A 2 16.46 1.55 -64.12
N VAL A 3 15.33 1.16 -64.71
CA VAL A 3 14.11 2.00 -64.79
C VAL A 3 13.39 2.09 -63.44
N ILE A 4 13.39 1.02 -62.63
CA ILE A 4 12.76 0.99 -61.29
C ILE A 4 13.56 1.84 -60.28
N LYS A 5 14.90 1.83 -60.37
CA LYS A 5 15.76 2.72 -59.54
C LYS A 5 15.54 4.20 -59.85
N TYR A 6 15.25 4.56 -61.11
CA TYR A 6 14.95 5.95 -61.49
C TYR A 6 13.59 6.42 -60.98
N PHE A 7 12.57 5.55 -60.96
CA PHE A 7 11.27 5.87 -60.36
C PHE A 7 11.35 6.00 -58.83
N LEU A 8 12.11 5.13 -58.15
CA LEU A 8 12.34 5.26 -56.70
C LEU A 8 13.14 6.54 -56.35
N LEU A 9 14.22 6.83 -57.08
CA LEU A 9 15.00 8.06 -56.83
C LEU A 9 14.21 9.32 -57.15
N ALA A 10 13.42 9.33 -58.23
CA ALA A 10 12.56 10.46 -58.58
C ALA A 10 11.45 10.65 -57.53
N GLY A 11 10.85 9.56 -57.05
CA GLY A 11 9.87 9.59 -55.96
C GLY A 11 10.44 10.17 -54.66
N ILE A 12 11.67 9.75 -54.29
CA ILE A 12 12.40 10.23 -53.10
C ILE A 12 12.82 11.71 -53.24
N LEU A 13 13.30 12.12 -54.43
CA LEU A 13 13.69 13.52 -54.68
C LEU A 13 12.48 14.46 -54.71
N ILE A 14 11.33 14.01 -55.22
CA ILE A 14 10.08 14.75 -55.21
C ILE A 14 9.55 14.85 -53.77
N SER A 15 9.52 13.75 -53.02
CA SER A 15 9.06 13.77 -51.61
C SER A 15 9.94 14.63 -50.71
N CYS A 16 11.27 14.62 -50.88
CA CYS A 16 12.14 15.58 -50.18
C CYS A 16 11.88 17.04 -50.61
N ALA A 17 11.61 17.30 -51.90
CA ALA A 17 11.34 18.68 -52.35
C ALA A 17 10.01 19.24 -51.80
N TYR A 18 9.00 18.38 -51.60
CA TYR A 18 7.71 18.78 -51.04
C TYR A 18 7.67 18.74 -49.50
N ALA A 19 8.42 17.85 -48.85
CA ALA A 19 8.46 17.75 -47.38
C ALA A 19 9.27 18.88 -46.70
N PHE A 20 10.15 19.56 -47.44
CA PHE A 20 10.90 20.73 -46.98
C PHE A 20 10.31 22.07 -47.44
N ALA A 21 9.22 22.05 -48.21
CA ALA A 21 8.47 23.27 -48.45
C ALA A 21 7.61 23.51 -47.19
N PRO A 22 7.89 24.54 -46.35
CA PRO A 22 6.86 25.00 -45.41
C PRO A 22 5.59 25.15 -46.23
N GLY A 23 4.50 24.51 -45.78
CA GLY A 23 3.27 24.36 -46.58
C GLY A 23 3.08 25.59 -47.43
N HIS A 24 3.27 25.44 -48.76
CA HIS A 24 3.26 26.60 -49.66
C HIS A 24 2.04 27.41 -49.28
N PRO A 25 2.19 28.70 -48.91
CA PRO A 25 1.06 29.48 -48.42
C PRO A 25 -0.06 29.29 -49.42
N THR A 26 -1.19 28.77 -48.96
CA THR A 26 -2.35 28.42 -49.79
C THR A 26 -3.08 29.68 -50.24
N GLY A 27 -2.33 30.76 -50.47
CA GLY A 27 -2.77 32.13 -50.64
C GLY A 27 -1.64 33.06 -51.03
N LYS A 28 -1.99 34.20 -51.62
CA LYS A 28 -1.10 35.31 -51.92
C LYS A 28 -1.67 36.57 -51.30
N ILE A 29 -1.55 36.67 -49.97
CA ILE A 29 -1.93 37.88 -49.23
C ILE A 29 -0.71 38.80 -49.14
N PRO A 30 -0.83 40.12 -49.33
CA PRO A 30 0.21 41.07 -48.95
C PRO A 30 0.53 40.88 -47.46
N CYS A 31 1.65 40.24 -47.14
CA CYS A 31 2.10 40.14 -45.77
C CYS A 31 2.59 41.52 -45.34
N GLU A 32 1.81 42.24 -44.54
CA GLU A 32 2.30 43.42 -43.84
C GLU A 32 3.35 42.95 -42.81
N GLN A 33 4.63 43.07 -43.15
CA GLN A 33 5.68 42.92 -42.16
C GLN A 33 5.55 44.06 -41.15
N THR A 34 4.97 43.76 -39.99
CA THR A 34 4.79 44.72 -38.90
C THR A 34 6.15 45.28 -38.50
N LYS A 35 6.31 46.60 -38.61
CA LYS A 35 7.51 47.30 -38.13
C LYS A 35 7.20 47.90 -36.77
N LEU A 36 7.69 47.23 -35.74
CA LEU A 36 7.52 47.67 -34.36
C LEU A 36 8.69 48.55 -33.90
N MET A 37 8.37 49.61 -33.18
CA MET A 37 9.34 50.47 -32.51
C MET A 37 8.89 50.72 -31.08
N ALA A 38 9.82 50.68 -30.13
CA ALA A 38 9.54 51.11 -28.76
C ALA A 38 9.34 52.63 -28.70
N ASP A 39 8.30 53.07 -28.02
CA ASP A 39 7.92 54.47 -27.88
C ASP A 39 7.33 54.73 -26.48
N LYS A 40 7.13 56.00 -26.14
CA LYS A 40 6.41 56.43 -24.94
C LYS A 40 5.36 57.46 -25.31
N ILE A 41 4.10 57.11 -25.06
CA ILE A 41 2.95 58.00 -25.26
C ILE A 41 2.33 58.26 -23.89
N ASN A 42 2.29 59.53 -23.47
CA ASN A 42 1.91 59.92 -22.11
C ASN A 42 2.71 59.16 -21.04
N ASN A 43 2.02 58.52 -20.09
CA ASN A 43 2.61 57.69 -19.04
C ASN A 43 2.69 56.20 -19.43
N PHE A 44 2.56 55.84 -20.70
CA PHE A 44 2.54 54.45 -21.15
C PHE A 44 3.84 54.03 -21.83
N SER A 45 4.24 52.78 -21.57
CA SER A 45 5.28 52.11 -22.33
C SER A 45 4.64 51.41 -23.53
N VAL A 46 5.03 51.80 -24.75
CA VAL A 46 4.33 51.43 -25.99
C VAL A 46 5.26 50.73 -26.98
N SER A 47 4.75 49.70 -27.63
CA SER A 47 5.29 49.17 -28.88
C SER A 47 4.41 49.70 -30.02
N LYS A 48 4.94 50.64 -30.80
CA LYS A 48 4.24 51.33 -31.88
C LYS A 48 4.39 50.58 -33.19
N ASP A 49 3.27 50.35 -33.88
CA ASP A 49 3.23 49.85 -35.25
C ASP A 49 3.42 51.01 -36.22
N VAL A 50 4.58 51.10 -36.85
CA VAL A 50 4.95 52.22 -37.72
C VAL A 50 4.17 52.18 -39.04
N SER A 51 3.69 51.01 -39.48
CA SER A 51 2.92 50.94 -40.74
C SER A 51 1.52 51.53 -40.57
N ARG A 52 0.89 51.32 -39.41
CA ARG A 52 -0.46 51.79 -39.10
C ARG A 52 -0.51 53.06 -38.26
N ASP A 53 0.64 53.51 -37.74
CA ASP A 53 0.77 54.64 -36.83
C ASP A 53 -0.11 54.53 -35.58
N VAL A 54 -0.12 53.34 -34.97
CA VAL A 54 -0.90 53.03 -33.75
C VAL A 54 -0.03 52.33 -32.71
N ALA A 55 -0.44 52.37 -31.46
CA ALA A 55 0.16 51.58 -30.40
C ALA A 55 -0.28 50.12 -30.50
N ARG A 56 0.60 49.25 -31.00
CA ARG A 56 0.32 47.81 -31.13
C ARG A 56 0.11 47.17 -29.78
N TRP A 57 1.01 47.47 -28.83
CA TRP A 57 0.98 46.95 -27.47
C TRP A 57 1.26 48.08 -26.48
N VAL A 58 0.44 48.19 -25.46
CA VAL A 58 0.55 49.17 -24.39
C VAL A 58 0.49 48.46 -23.05
N PHE A 59 1.50 48.73 -22.22
CA PHE A 59 1.53 48.26 -20.84
C PHE A 59 1.37 49.47 -19.91
N PRO A 60 0.28 49.55 -19.12
CA PRO A 60 0.11 50.56 -18.09
C PRO A 60 1.29 50.56 -17.11
N ASN A 61 1.88 51.74 -16.87
CA ASN A 61 2.90 51.88 -15.80
C ASN A 61 2.25 52.06 -14.41
N GLU A 62 0.95 52.34 -14.37
CA GLU A 62 0.11 52.40 -13.15
C GLU A 62 -1.13 51.52 -13.35
N ASP A 63 -1.69 51.00 -12.25
CA ASP A 63 -2.87 50.14 -12.31
C ASP A 63 -4.12 50.93 -12.76
N ILE A 64 -4.70 50.52 -13.89
CA ILE A 64 -5.97 51.07 -14.42
C ILE A 64 -7.03 49.98 -14.32
N PHE A 65 -8.23 50.34 -13.89
CA PHE A 65 -9.34 49.40 -13.69
C PHE A 65 -10.54 49.77 -14.57
N LEU A 66 -11.16 48.76 -15.17
CA LEU A 66 -12.48 48.82 -15.77
C LEU A 66 -13.52 48.18 -14.82
N PRO A 67 -14.80 48.59 -14.88
CA PRO A 67 -15.90 47.90 -14.19
C PRO A 67 -15.95 46.41 -14.55
N THR A 68 -16.45 45.55 -13.66
CA THR A 68 -16.55 44.10 -13.89
C THR A 68 -17.87 43.65 -14.50
N GLN A 69 -18.88 44.54 -14.56
CA GLN A 69 -20.14 44.31 -15.26
C GLN A 69 -19.97 44.58 -16.76
N SER A 70 -20.45 43.66 -17.61
CA SER A 70 -20.14 43.67 -19.05
C SER A 70 -20.47 44.98 -19.78
N ASP A 71 -21.69 45.49 -19.64
CA ASP A 71 -22.12 46.71 -20.36
C ASP A 71 -21.33 47.95 -19.90
N GLU A 72 -21.06 48.05 -18.59
CA GLU A 72 -20.28 49.14 -18.00
C GLU A 72 -18.80 49.04 -18.40
N MET A 73 -18.26 47.82 -18.51
CA MET A 73 -16.89 47.58 -18.96
C MET A 73 -16.70 47.98 -20.43
N ILE A 74 -17.67 47.67 -21.30
CA ILE A 74 -17.69 48.09 -22.71
C ILE A 74 -17.71 49.61 -22.80
N ALA A 75 -18.64 50.26 -22.09
CA ALA A 75 -18.76 51.72 -22.09
C ALA A 75 -17.47 52.39 -21.60
N ALA A 76 -16.93 51.95 -20.47
CA ALA A 76 -15.69 52.48 -19.91
C ALA A 76 -14.48 52.27 -20.82
N ALA A 77 -14.40 51.14 -21.53
CA ALA A 77 -13.34 50.89 -22.50
C ALA A 77 -13.45 51.79 -23.74
N LEU A 78 -14.67 52.07 -24.24
CA LEU A 78 -14.88 52.99 -25.37
C LEU A 78 -14.58 54.44 -24.97
N ASP A 79 -14.99 54.87 -23.78
CA ASP A 79 -14.63 56.18 -23.22
C ASP A 79 -13.09 56.30 -23.08
N PHE A 80 -12.43 55.21 -22.68
CA PHE A 80 -10.97 55.16 -22.61
C PHE A 80 -10.32 55.30 -24.00
N VAL A 81 -10.91 54.72 -25.05
CA VAL A 81 -10.44 54.89 -26.43
C VAL A 81 -10.54 56.35 -26.86
N ASP A 82 -11.67 57.01 -26.64
CA ASP A 82 -11.88 58.41 -27.03
C ASP A 82 -10.94 59.36 -26.28
N ALA A 83 -10.66 59.09 -25.01
CA ALA A 83 -9.70 59.84 -24.22
C ALA A 83 -8.24 59.66 -24.70
N ASN A 84 -7.94 58.61 -25.45
CA ASN A 84 -6.57 58.22 -25.85
C ASN A 84 -6.46 57.95 -27.37
N GLY A 85 -7.15 58.72 -28.22
CA GLY A 85 -7.21 58.46 -29.67
C GLY A 85 -5.85 58.38 -30.38
N GLU A 86 -4.81 59.05 -29.88
CA GLU A 86 -3.43 58.97 -30.40
C GLU A 86 -2.77 57.60 -30.21
N ILE A 87 -3.22 56.82 -29.23
CA ILE A 87 -2.78 55.45 -29.00
C ILE A 87 -3.47 54.52 -30.01
N PHE A 88 -4.78 54.70 -30.17
CA PHE A 88 -5.61 53.73 -30.88
C PHE A 88 -5.73 54.01 -32.39
N GLY A 89 -5.49 55.24 -32.85
CA GLY A 89 -5.63 55.63 -34.25
C GLY A 89 -7.07 55.61 -34.77
N THR A 90 -8.05 55.50 -33.88
CA THR A 90 -9.48 55.49 -34.17
C THR A 90 -10.24 56.02 -32.94
N ASN A 91 -11.55 56.10 -33.02
CA ASN A 91 -12.44 56.56 -31.95
C ASN A 91 -13.63 55.61 -31.79
N SER A 92 -14.37 55.74 -30.70
CA SER A 92 -15.48 54.85 -30.35
C SER A 92 -16.60 54.81 -31.41
N SER A 93 -16.80 55.90 -32.17
CA SER A 93 -17.84 55.95 -33.22
C SER A 93 -17.54 55.06 -34.43
N GLU A 94 -16.28 54.67 -34.61
CA GLU A 94 -15.85 53.70 -35.61
C GLU A 94 -15.76 52.27 -35.04
N LEU A 95 -16.12 52.03 -33.79
CA LEU A 95 -15.92 50.74 -33.13
C LEU A 95 -17.25 50.03 -32.84
N ALA A 96 -17.32 48.77 -33.23
CA ALA A 96 -18.40 47.86 -32.83
C ALA A 96 -17.86 46.79 -31.86
N ALA A 97 -18.54 46.62 -30.73
CA ALA A 97 -18.25 45.53 -29.79
C ALA A 97 -19.05 44.28 -30.19
N GLU A 98 -18.40 43.13 -30.33
CA GLU A 98 -19.10 41.88 -30.66
C GLU A 98 -19.58 41.09 -29.43
N SER A 99 -18.80 41.06 -28.34
CA SER A 99 -19.16 40.56 -27.00
C SER A 99 -17.88 40.47 -26.12
N ILE A 100 -18.03 40.48 -24.79
CA ILE A 100 -16.90 40.23 -23.88
C ILE A 100 -16.68 38.72 -23.73
N ILE A 101 -15.47 38.24 -24.05
CA ILE A 101 -15.09 36.84 -23.85
C ILE A 101 -14.47 36.69 -22.45
N ARG A 102 -15.06 35.84 -21.61
CA ARG A 102 -14.52 35.47 -20.29
C ARG A 102 -14.10 33.99 -20.25
N ARG A 103 -12.83 33.73 -20.01
CA ARG A 103 -12.23 32.39 -19.85
C ARG A 103 -11.09 32.47 -18.84
N LEU A 104 -10.82 31.38 -18.10
CA LEU A 104 -9.68 31.31 -17.16
C LEU A 104 -9.60 32.52 -16.18
N GLY A 105 -10.75 33.03 -15.73
CA GLY A 105 -10.82 34.17 -14.82
C GLY A 105 -10.38 35.53 -15.41
N LYS A 106 -10.23 35.67 -16.73
CA LYS A 106 -9.80 36.89 -17.43
C LYS A 106 -10.84 37.33 -18.47
N TYR A 107 -10.81 38.61 -18.85
CA TYR A 107 -11.66 39.19 -19.89
C TYR A 107 -10.83 39.61 -21.12
N TRP A 108 -11.34 39.27 -22.30
CA TRP A 108 -10.86 39.75 -23.59
C TRP A 108 -11.94 40.64 -24.20
N LEU A 109 -11.60 41.91 -24.38
CA LEU A 109 -12.45 42.87 -25.07
C LEU A 109 -11.79 43.16 -26.41
N ASN A 110 -12.52 42.95 -27.49
CA ASN A 110 -12.10 43.29 -28.84
C ASN A 110 -13.21 44.14 -29.47
N PHE A 111 -12.81 45.25 -30.06
CA PHE A 111 -13.66 46.21 -30.74
C PHE A 111 -13.23 46.27 -32.20
N HIS A 112 -14.14 45.91 -33.10
CA HIS A 112 -13.85 45.86 -34.53
C HIS A 112 -14.13 47.22 -35.16
N GLN A 113 -13.17 47.70 -35.95
CA GLN A 113 -13.27 48.98 -36.62
C GLN A 113 -14.18 48.87 -37.84
N ASN A 114 -15.07 49.85 -37.96
CA ASN A 114 -15.90 50.13 -39.11
C ASN A 114 -15.63 51.57 -39.57
N HIS A 115 -15.30 51.74 -40.84
CA HIS A 115 -15.08 53.06 -41.44
C HIS A 115 -16.13 53.29 -42.53
N PHE A 116 -16.89 54.38 -42.42
CA PHE A 116 -18.07 54.65 -43.25
C PHE A 116 -19.10 53.50 -43.30
N GLY A 117 -19.28 52.79 -42.18
CA GLY A 117 -20.20 51.65 -42.09
C GLY A 117 -19.73 50.38 -42.78
N VAL A 118 -18.47 50.35 -43.26
CA VAL A 118 -17.83 49.18 -43.85
C VAL A 118 -16.75 48.65 -42.89
N PRO A 119 -16.72 47.33 -42.61
CA PRO A 119 -15.75 46.75 -41.69
C PRO A 119 -14.32 46.87 -42.21
N VAL A 120 -13.37 47.09 -41.30
CA VAL A 120 -11.94 47.12 -41.59
C VAL A 120 -11.33 45.75 -41.28
N VAL A 121 -10.79 45.09 -42.29
CA VAL A 121 -10.12 43.79 -42.11
C VAL A 121 -8.92 43.98 -41.18
N ASP A 122 -8.85 43.17 -40.13
CA ASP A 122 -7.83 43.24 -39.08
C ASP A 122 -7.83 44.52 -38.23
N GLY A 123 -8.77 45.45 -38.46
CA GLY A 123 -8.94 46.67 -37.68
C GLY A 123 -9.56 46.37 -36.33
N VAL A 124 -8.74 46.23 -35.28
CA VAL A 124 -9.22 45.87 -33.94
C VAL A 124 -8.54 46.71 -32.87
N VAL A 125 -9.33 47.29 -31.98
CA VAL A 125 -8.88 47.81 -30.68
C VAL A 125 -9.16 46.75 -29.61
N TYR A 126 -8.22 46.52 -28.70
CA TYR A 126 -8.37 45.43 -27.74
C TYR A 126 -7.82 45.74 -26.35
N PHE A 127 -8.45 45.11 -25.34
CA PHE A 127 -8.04 45.15 -23.95
C PHE A 127 -7.91 43.72 -23.39
N ARG A 128 -6.93 43.52 -22.51
CA ARG A 128 -6.68 42.29 -21.76
C ARG A 128 -6.81 42.62 -20.27
N VAL A 129 -7.87 42.12 -19.65
CA VAL A 129 -8.29 42.57 -18.31
C VAL A 129 -8.34 41.36 -17.36
N ALA A 130 -7.78 41.53 -16.17
CA ALA A 130 -7.82 40.52 -15.11
C ALA A 130 -9.23 40.41 -14.51
N GLY A 131 -9.51 39.33 -13.77
CA GLY A 131 -10.83 39.06 -13.19
C GLY A 131 -11.37 40.14 -12.26
N ASN A 132 -10.49 40.95 -11.67
CA ASN A 132 -10.82 42.08 -10.81
C ASN A 132 -10.99 43.42 -11.55
N GLY A 133 -10.99 43.42 -12.90
CA GLY A 133 -11.14 44.63 -13.71
C GLY A 133 -9.82 45.35 -14.05
N ARG A 134 -8.67 44.90 -13.53
CA ARG A 134 -7.38 45.53 -13.83
C ARG A 134 -6.94 45.31 -15.28
N ILE A 135 -6.61 46.36 -16.01
CA ILE A 135 -6.04 46.29 -17.36
C ILE A 135 -4.58 45.82 -17.26
N TRP A 136 -4.27 44.68 -17.88
CA TRP A 136 -2.90 44.17 -17.98
C TRP A 136 -2.19 44.71 -19.23
N ALA A 137 -2.90 44.72 -20.36
CA ALA A 137 -2.40 45.26 -21.62
C ALA A 137 -3.57 45.71 -22.50
N PHE A 138 -3.31 46.66 -23.37
CA PHE A 138 -4.23 47.09 -24.41
C PHE A 138 -3.47 47.49 -25.68
N GLY A 139 -4.17 47.66 -26.79
CA GLY A 139 -3.54 48.06 -28.03
C GLY A 139 -4.52 48.22 -29.18
N SER A 140 -3.98 48.58 -30.33
CA SER A 140 -4.74 48.80 -31.55
C SER A 140 -4.07 48.20 -32.76
N ARG A 141 -4.91 47.79 -33.70
CA ARG A 141 -4.59 47.43 -35.06
C ARG A 141 -5.48 48.20 -36.05
N ALA A 142 -6.18 49.22 -35.58
CA ALA A 142 -7.01 50.06 -36.43
C ALA A 142 -6.19 50.72 -37.54
N LEU A 143 -6.85 51.04 -38.65
CA LEU A 143 -6.31 51.85 -39.72
C LEU A 143 -6.78 53.30 -39.54
N ASN A 144 -5.86 54.25 -39.62
CA ASN A 144 -6.18 55.67 -39.58
C ASN A 144 -6.09 56.35 -40.95
N ASN A 145 -5.71 55.60 -42.00
CA ASN A 145 -5.52 56.09 -43.35
C ASN A 145 -6.20 55.18 -44.37
N PHE A 146 -6.97 55.78 -45.28
CA PHE A 146 -7.80 55.08 -46.26
C PHE A 146 -7.62 55.72 -47.64
N SER A 147 -7.65 54.92 -48.71
CA SER A 147 -7.35 55.39 -50.07
C SER A 147 -8.39 56.32 -50.67
N GLN A 148 -9.62 56.30 -50.15
CA GLN A 148 -10.77 57.06 -50.64
C GLN A 148 -11.58 57.65 -49.46
N LYS A 149 -12.44 58.64 -49.75
CA LYS A 149 -13.14 59.47 -48.74
C LYS A 149 -14.61 59.08 -48.49
N ASP A 150 -15.07 58.01 -49.12
CA ASP A 150 -16.39 57.40 -48.94
C ASP A 150 -16.26 55.89 -49.16
N ALA A 151 -17.32 55.12 -48.91
CA ALA A 151 -17.34 53.68 -49.14
C ALA A 151 -18.15 53.31 -50.40
N ILE A 152 -18.01 54.08 -51.48
CA ILE A 152 -18.75 53.84 -52.73
C ILE A 152 -17.87 53.03 -53.71
N PRO A 153 -18.26 51.80 -54.09
CA PRO A 153 -17.53 51.00 -55.08
C PRO A 153 -17.79 51.50 -56.51
N HIS A 154 -16.80 51.38 -57.39
CA HIS A 154 -16.94 51.70 -58.81
C HIS A 154 -17.30 50.47 -59.66
N ILE A 155 -16.85 49.27 -59.26
CA ILE A 155 -17.23 48.01 -59.90
C ILE A 155 -18.41 47.36 -59.17
N SER A 156 -19.21 46.57 -59.90
CA SER A 156 -20.30 45.82 -59.28
C SER A 156 -19.76 44.61 -58.49
N PRO A 157 -20.53 44.08 -57.51
CA PRO A 157 -20.18 42.84 -56.83
C PRO A 157 -19.96 41.66 -57.78
N ASN A 158 -20.72 41.59 -58.89
CA ASN A 158 -20.56 40.54 -59.92
C ASN A 158 -19.25 40.68 -60.69
N ASP A 159 -18.82 41.91 -61.01
CA ASP A 159 -17.53 42.15 -61.68
C ASP A 159 -16.36 41.70 -60.78
N ALA A 160 -16.51 41.85 -59.45
CA ALA A 160 -15.53 41.38 -58.48
C ALA A 160 -15.46 39.84 -58.42
N ILE A 161 -16.61 39.14 -58.45
CA ILE A 161 -16.67 37.67 -58.54
C ILE A 161 -15.96 37.18 -59.82
N CYS A 162 -16.29 37.78 -60.98
CA CYS A 162 -15.65 37.42 -62.25
C CYS A 162 -14.12 37.64 -62.21
N SER A 163 -13.67 38.78 -61.66
CA SER A 163 -12.25 39.09 -61.53
C SER A 163 -11.53 38.08 -60.63
N ALA A 164 -12.17 37.64 -59.55
CA ALA A 164 -11.63 36.62 -58.66
C ALA A 164 -11.56 35.23 -59.34
N MET A 165 -12.61 34.81 -60.06
CA MET A 165 -12.66 33.54 -60.80
C MET A 165 -11.67 33.47 -61.98
N GLU A 166 -11.40 34.57 -62.66
CA GLU A 166 -10.44 34.61 -63.78
C GLU A 166 -8.98 34.41 -63.34
N ASN A 167 -8.65 34.80 -62.11
CA ASN A 167 -7.28 34.72 -61.58
C ASN A 167 -7.03 33.46 -60.73
N LEU A 168 -8.10 32.87 -60.19
CA LEU A 168 -8.06 31.60 -59.46
C LEU A 168 -8.69 30.52 -60.35
N ASP A 169 -7.85 29.91 -61.21
CA ASP A 169 -8.26 28.85 -62.12
C ASP A 169 -9.10 27.80 -61.36
N PHE A 170 -10.26 27.43 -61.92
CA PHE A 170 -11.18 26.41 -61.40
C PHE A 170 -12.06 26.78 -60.20
N ALA A 171 -12.05 28.03 -59.72
CA ALA A 171 -12.95 28.51 -58.67
C ALA A 171 -14.35 28.84 -59.21
N VAL A 172 -15.41 28.55 -58.45
CA VAL A 172 -16.82 28.86 -58.74
C VAL A 172 -17.48 29.61 -57.58
N SER A 173 -18.47 30.45 -57.88
CA SER A 173 -19.29 31.12 -56.86
C SER A 173 -20.06 30.10 -55.99
N PRO A 174 -20.27 30.38 -54.68
CA PRO A 174 -21.11 29.60 -53.76
C PRO A 174 -22.48 29.20 -54.33
N ASP A 175 -23.14 30.16 -54.97
CA ASP A 175 -24.40 30.00 -55.69
C ASP A 175 -24.64 31.18 -56.65
N ASP A 176 -25.75 31.14 -57.40
CA ASP A 176 -26.16 32.17 -58.38
C ASP A 176 -26.66 33.48 -57.74
N GLY A 177 -26.77 33.56 -56.40
CA GLY A 177 -27.33 34.69 -55.65
C GLY A 177 -26.36 35.38 -54.69
N TYR A 178 -25.17 34.82 -54.50
CA TYR A 178 -24.13 35.33 -53.61
C TYR A 178 -23.66 36.73 -54.04
N LEU A 179 -23.58 37.64 -53.07
CA LEU A 179 -22.99 38.96 -53.25
C LEU A 179 -21.84 39.14 -52.26
N PRO A 180 -20.63 39.49 -52.72
CA PRO A 180 -19.49 39.72 -51.84
C PRO A 180 -19.71 40.95 -50.95
N HIS A 181 -19.12 40.90 -49.77
CA HIS A 181 -19.20 41.99 -48.79
C HIS A 181 -18.14 43.04 -49.09
N LEU A 182 -18.48 44.32 -48.92
CA LEU A 182 -17.47 45.37 -48.91
C LEU A 182 -16.69 45.34 -47.59
N VAL A 183 -15.38 45.51 -47.70
CA VAL A 183 -14.45 45.61 -46.58
C VAL A 183 -13.37 46.66 -46.90
N TRP A 184 -12.75 47.22 -45.86
CA TRP A 184 -11.48 47.95 -46.01
C TRP A 184 -10.33 46.99 -45.77
N PHE A 185 -9.65 46.60 -46.85
CA PHE A 185 -8.53 45.66 -46.80
C PHE A 185 -7.19 46.42 -46.62
N PRO A 186 -6.38 46.11 -45.59
CA PRO A 186 -5.12 46.80 -45.33
C PRO A 186 -4.05 46.44 -46.36
N VAL A 187 -3.47 47.46 -47.02
CA VAL A 187 -2.30 47.32 -47.89
C VAL A 187 -1.26 48.36 -47.51
N ASN A 188 -0.20 47.92 -46.83
CA ASN A 188 0.89 48.77 -46.33
C ASN A 188 0.39 49.90 -45.39
N GLY A 189 -0.54 49.59 -44.49
CA GLY A 189 -1.10 50.53 -43.53
C GLY A 189 -2.18 51.46 -44.09
N VAL A 190 -2.57 51.29 -45.36
CA VAL A 190 -3.66 52.04 -45.99
C VAL A 190 -4.83 51.10 -46.26
N GLY A 191 -6.02 51.47 -45.79
CA GLY A 191 -7.24 50.74 -46.11
C GLY A 191 -7.66 50.97 -47.55
N ILE A 192 -7.70 49.90 -48.35
CA ILE A 192 -8.23 49.90 -49.72
C ILE A 192 -9.64 49.32 -49.69
N LEU A 193 -10.63 50.03 -50.25
CA LEU A 193 -11.98 49.49 -50.36
C LEU A 193 -11.96 48.27 -51.30
N ALA A 194 -12.42 47.13 -50.82
CA ALA A 194 -12.38 45.87 -51.53
C ALA A 194 -13.67 45.07 -51.33
N TYR A 195 -13.99 44.22 -52.30
CA TYR A 195 -14.94 43.14 -52.13
C TYR A 195 -14.22 41.92 -51.57
N GLU A 196 -14.71 41.41 -50.44
CA GLU A 196 -14.35 40.10 -49.91
C GLU A 196 -15.24 39.04 -50.59
N VAL A 197 -14.63 38.27 -51.49
CA VAL A 197 -15.26 37.31 -52.37
C VAL A 197 -14.91 35.90 -51.91
N HIS A 198 -15.94 35.12 -51.61
CA HIS A 198 -15.85 33.72 -51.27
C HIS A 198 -16.06 32.84 -52.52
N LEU A 199 -15.22 31.82 -52.72
CA LEU A 199 -15.29 30.93 -53.89
C LEU A 199 -15.02 29.47 -53.50
N TYR A 200 -15.54 28.51 -54.26
CA TYR A 200 -15.30 27.07 -54.08
C TYR A 200 -14.47 26.48 -55.23
N GLY A 201 -13.58 25.53 -54.95
CA GLY A 201 -12.83 24.76 -55.95
C GLY A 201 -13.47 23.41 -56.33
N LYS A 202 -12.83 22.69 -57.26
CA LYS A 202 -13.26 21.34 -57.72
C LYS A 202 -12.85 20.20 -56.79
N PHE A 203 -11.82 20.44 -55.99
CA PHE A 203 -11.35 19.62 -54.89
C PHE A 203 -11.71 20.42 -53.63
N PRO A 204 -11.85 19.86 -52.41
CA PRO A 204 -12.40 20.59 -51.27
C PRO A 204 -11.47 21.76 -50.90
N ASP A 205 -11.65 22.87 -51.59
CA ASP A 205 -10.91 24.11 -51.55
C ASP A 205 -11.97 25.20 -51.45
N GLU A 206 -11.76 26.13 -50.54
CA GLU A 206 -12.67 27.23 -50.26
C GLU A 206 -11.81 28.48 -50.16
N PHE A 207 -11.96 29.43 -51.08
CA PHE A 207 -11.08 30.58 -51.18
C PHE A 207 -11.77 31.84 -50.68
N LEU A 208 -11.05 32.64 -49.89
CA LEU A 208 -11.39 34.03 -49.58
C LEU A 208 -10.46 34.95 -50.36
N CYS A 209 -11.02 35.82 -51.20
CA CYS A 209 -10.29 36.72 -52.10
C CYS A 209 -10.71 38.17 -51.86
N TRP A 210 -9.76 39.10 -51.78
CA TRP A 210 -10.04 40.53 -51.67
C TRP A 210 -9.76 41.20 -53.01
N VAL A 211 -10.81 41.73 -53.63
CA VAL A 211 -10.77 42.39 -54.94
C VAL A 211 -10.98 43.88 -54.78
N ASP A 212 -10.04 44.70 -55.26
CA ASP A 212 -10.13 46.16 -55.23
C ASP A 212 -11.45 46.65 -55.85
N ALA A 213 -12.27 47.33 -55.06
CA ALA A 213 -13.63 47.73 -55.44
C ALA A 213 -13.66 48.90 -56.44
N GLN A 214 -12.50 49.48 -56.76
CA GLN A 214 -12.36 50.56 -57.75
C GLN A 214 -11.86 50.05 -59.09
N THR A 215 -11.02 49.02 -59.09
CA THR A 215 -10.25 48.58 -60.27
C THR A 215 -10.48 47.14 -60.69
N GLY A 216 -11.03 46.28 -59.82
CA GLY A 216 -11.17 44.83 -60.08
C GLY A 216 -9.87 44.04 -59.87
N LYS A 217 -8.79 44.69 -59.44
CA LYS A 217 -7.51 44.02 -59.22
C LYS A 217 -7.55 43.20 -57.92
N ILE A 218 -7.04 41.98 -57.95
CA ILE A 218 -6.86 41.18 -56.73
C ILE A 218 -5.79 41.82 -55.84
N LEU A 219 -6.19 42.14 -54.62
CA LEU A 219 -5.32 42.65 -53.56
C LEU A 219 -4.65 41.50 -52.80
N GLY A 220 -5.38 40.42 -52.55
CA GLY A 220 -4.86 39.17 -51.97
C GLY A 220 -5.91 38.07 -51.94
N TRP A 221 -5.49 36.83 -51.63
CA TRP A 221 -6.41 35.69 -51.46
C TRP A 221 -5.80 34.61 -50.54
N THR A 222 -6.65 33.76 -49.96
CA THR A 222 -6.28 32.59 -49.14
C THR A 222 -7.25 31.43 -49.34
N ASN A 223 -6.79 30.19 -49.19
CA ASN A 223 -7.63 29.01 -49.03
C ASN A 223 -8.01 28.88 -47.54
N LEU A 224 -9.25 28.51 -47.26
CA LEU A 224 -9.86 28.32 -45.94
C LEU A 224 -9.88 26.85 -45.54
N VAL A 225 -9.71 25.92 -46.50
CA VAL A 225 -9.55 24.51 -46.17
C VAL A 225 -8.13 24.28 -45.64
N ASN A 226 -8.05 24.02 -44.34
CA ASN A 226 -6.81 23.92 -43.57
C ASN A 226 -6.55 22.52 -43.00
N TYR A 227 -7.35 21.50 -43.34
CA TYR A 227 -7.26 20.17 -42.75
C TYR A 227 -6.32 19.27 -43.56
N TYR A 228 -5.12 19.03 -43.03
CA TYR A 228 -4.05 18.25 -43.65
C TYR A 228 -3.70 17.01 -42.82
N ASP A 229 -4.65 16.58 -41.99
CA ASP A 229 -4.36 15.78 -40.81
C ASP A 229 -4.30 14.29 -41.15
N LEU A 230 -3.24 13.66 -40.67
CA LEU A 230 -3.10 12.22 -40.57
C LEU A 230 -3.17 11.86 -39.09
N GLN A 231 -4.15 11.05 -38.71
CA GLN A 231 -4.36 10.64 -37.32
C GLN A 231 -4.86 9.20 -37.23
N GLY A 232 -4.88 8.65 -36.03
CA GLY A 232 -5.48 7.35 -35.77
C GLY A 232 -5.07 6.78 -34.43
N ASP A 233 -5.58 5.59 -34.16
CA ASP A 233 -5.32 4.83 -32.95
C ASP A 233 -4.43 3.62 -33.25
N VAL A 234 -3.42 3.42 -32.41
CA VAL A 234 -2.51 2.27 -32.47
C VAL A 234 -2.79 1.36 -31.29
N GLY A 235 -3.18 0.12 -31.55
CA GLY A 235 -3.33 -0.91 -30.53
C GLY A 235 -2.12 -1.83 -30.43
N ILE A 236 -1.99 -2.55 -29.32
CA ILE A 236 -1.03 -3.64 -29.13
C ILE A 236 -1.68 -4.82 -28.40
N LYS A 237 -1.37 -6.04 -28.84
CA LYS A 237 -1.66 -7.28 -28.13
C LYS A 237 -0.49 -7.64 -27.22
N PHE A 238 -0.77 -8.09 -26.00
CA PHE A 238 0.25 -8.52 -25.03
C PHE A 238 -0.25 -9.71 -24.21
N LEU A 239 0.65 -10.38 -23.48
CA LEU A 239 0.32 -11.46 -22.56
C LEU A 239 0.33 -10.88 -21.13
N PRO A 240 -0.78 -10.91 -20.37
CA PRO A 240 -0.83 -10.27 -19.05
C PRO A 240 0.28 -10.69 -18.08
N ASP A 241 0.47 -12.00 -17.89
CA ASP A 241 1.43 -12.53 -16.91
C ASP A 241 2.37 -13.59 -17.49
N PHE A 242 1.83 -14.56 -18.23
CA PHE A 242 2.53 -15.79 -18.63
C PHE A 242 2.52 -16.04 -20.14
N PHE A 243 3.48 -16.87 -20.57
CA PHE A 243 3.69 -17.26 -21.97
C PHE A 243 2.49 -17.91 -22.67
N ASP A 244 1.54 -18.46 -21.92
CA ASP A 244 0.36 -19.20 -22.40
C ASP A 244 -0.97 -18.52 -22.07
N ASP A 245 -0.94 -17.28 -21.58
CA ASP A 245 -2.15 -16.49 -21.41
C ASP A 245 -2.82 -16.17 -22.75
N ASP A 246 -4.12 -15.91 -22.71
CA ASP A 246 -4.81 -15.32 -23.84
C ASP A 246 -4.31 -13.87 -24.03
N TYR A 247 -4.07 -13.47 -25.28
CA TYR A 247 -3.64 -12.10 -25.58
C TYR A 247 -4.72 -11.08 -25.23
N ASP A 248 -4.38 -10.16 -24.32
CA ASP A 248 -5.16 -8.96 -24.06
C ASP A 248 -4.78 -7.82 -25.01
N SER A 249 -5.45 -6.67 -24.92
CA SER A 249 -5.30 -5.53 -25.82
C SER A 249 -5.24 -4.21 -25.05
N ALA A 250 -4.34 -3.35 -25.46
CA ALA A 250 -4.26 -1.97 -25.00
C ALA A 250 -3.99 -1.02 -26.18
N GLY A 251 -4.07 0.29 -25.92
CA GLY A 251 -3.36 1.27 -26.76
C GLY A 251 -1.87 0.95 -26.78
N CYS A 252 -1.17 1.30 -27.86
CA CYS A 252 0.27 1.15 -27.98
C CYS A 252 0.93 2.49 -27.61
N PRO A 253 1.29 2.71 -26.34
CA PRO A 253 1.70 4.02 -25.88
C PRO A 253 3.09 4.38 -26.39
N PHE A 254 3.30 5.66 -26.67
CA PHE A 254 4.61 6.24 -26.96
C PHE A 254 5.35 5.66 -28.17
N SER A 255 4.68 4.92 -29.06
CA SER A 255 5.22 4.29 -30.26
C SER A 255 5.54 5.32 -31.32
N ARG A 256 6.71 5.17 -31.93
CA ARG A 256 7.18 6.06 -32.98
C ARG A 256 6.44 5.79 -34.27
N VAL A 257 5.78 6.83 -34.80
CA VAL A 257 5.14 6.86 -36.11
C VAL A 257 5.92 7.80 -37.01
N SER A 258 6.24 7.36 -38.22
CA SER A 258 6.87 8.19 -39.25
C SER A 258 6.04 8.18 -40.52
N PHE A 259 5.78 9.35 -41.07
CA PHE A 259 5.18 9.53 -42.38
C PHE A 259 6.21 10.09 -43.35
N ASN A 260 6.11 9.75 -44.64
CA ASN A 260 6.90 10.28 -45.77
C ASN A 260 8.44 10.35 -45.59
N TYR A 261 9.00 9.59 -44.64
CA TYR A 261 10.40 9.62 -44.19
C TYR A 261 10.89 10.91 -43.53
N VAL A 262 10.06 11.97 -43.47
CA VAL A 262 10.47 13.28 -42.95
C VAL A 262 9.69 13.61 -41.68
N GLN A 263 8.38 13.37 -41.69
CA GLN A 263 7.51 13.66 -40.56
C GLN A 263 7.49 12.47 -39.59
N ALA A 264 7.48 12.78 -38.29
CA ALA A 264 7.39 11.76 -37.26
C ALA A 264 6.73 12.33 -36.00
N THR A 265 6.03 11.45 -35.29
CA THR A 265 5.44 11.70 -33.97
C THR A 265 5.62 10.44 -33.12
N THR A 266 5.21 10.51 -31.87
CA THR A 266 4.93 9.36 -31.03
C THR A 266 3.44 9.31 -30.73
N THR A 267 2.91 8.11 -30.49
CA THR A 267 1.57 7.98 -29.90
C THR A 267 1.56 8.52 -28.47
N ASP A 268 0.40 8.91 -27.96
CA ASP A 268 0.20 9.27 -26.55
C ASP A 268 -0.01 8.01 -25.67
N GLU A 269 -0.39 8.20 -24.41
CA GLU A 269 -0.63 7.12 -23.43
C GLU A 269 -1.73 6.13 -23.83
N VAL A 270 -2.69 6.55 -24.66
CA VAL A 270 -3.80 5.69 -25.11
C VAL A 270 -3.58 5.14 -26.52
N GLY A 271 -2.44 5.45 -27.14
CA GLY A 271 -2.09 4.97 -28.48
C GLY A 271 -2.53 5.88 -29.63
N TYR A 272 -3.03 7.08 -29.36
CA TYR A 272 -3.45 8.02 -30.39
C TYR A 272 -2.24 8.77 -30.98
N TYR A 273 -2.23 8.99 -32.30
CA TYR A 273 -1.23 9.82 -32.96
C TYR A 273 -1.84 10.86 -33.90
N TYR A 274 -1.09 11.94 -34.13
CA TYR A 274 -1.44 13.02 -35.03
C TYR A 274 -0.21 13.56 -35.77
N LEU A 275 -0.34 13.80 -37.08
CA LEU A 275 0.65 14.41 -37.95
C LEU A 275 -0.02 15.40 -38.90
N ASP A 276 0.48 16.63 -38.95
CA ASP A 276 0.10 17.62 -39.98
C ASP A 276 0.87 17.30 -41.27
N ALA A 277 0.22 16.79 -42.33
CA ALA A 277 0.88 16.23 -43.50
C ALA A 277 0.15 16.51 -44.83
N TRP A 278 0.47 17.62 -45.51
CA TRP A 278 0.02 17.88 -46.89
C TRP A 278 1.06 17.50 -47.95
N ILE A 279 0.64 16.62 -48.87
CA ILE A 279 1.48 16.11 -49.97
C ILE A 279 0.69 15.95 -51.29
N GLY A 280 -0.43 16.67 -51.44
CA GLY A 280 -1.22 16.69 -52.68
C GLY A 280 -1.86 15.35 -53.07
N HIS A 281 -2.39 14.61 -52.09
CA HIS A 281 -3.08 13.32 -52.28
C HIS A 281 -2.24 12.20 -52.96
N ILE A 282 -0.93 12.17 -52.70
CA ILE A 282 -0.03 11.12 -53.19
C ILE A 282 0.14 10.03 -52.12
N TYR A 283 0.17 8.76 -52.52
CA TYR A 283 0.51 7.66 -51.63
C TYR A 283 1.92 7.86 -51.03
N GLN A 284 2.02 7.87 -49.71
CA GLN A 284 3.30 7.89 -49.00
C GLN A 284 3.34 6.83 -47.91
N PRO A 285 4.55 6.35 -47.57
CA PRO A 285 4.69 5.35 -46.54
C PRO A 285 4.45 5.98 -45.16
N ILE A 286 3.51 5.41 -44.42
CA ILE A 286 3.48 5.47 -42.95
C ILE A 286 4.22 4.26 -42.41
N ARG A 287 5.04 4.48 -41.37
CA ARG A 287 5.83 3.45 -40.71
C ARG A 287 5.71 3.55 -39.21
N SER A 288 5.67 2.40 -38.56
CA SER A 288 5.69 2.29 -37.10
C SER A 288 6.61 1.16 -36.68
N TRP A 289 7.14 1.27 -35.47
CA TRP A 289 8.01 0.27 -34.84
C TRP A 289 7.55 -0.04 -33.43
N LEU A 290 7.98 -1.17 -32.88
CA LEU A 290 7.97 -1.41 -31.43
C LEU A 290 9.16 -0.69 -30.77
N LYS A 291 9.21 0.63 -31.01
CA LYS A 291 10.20 1.59 -30.54
C LYS A 291 9.49 2.91 -30.27
N GLY A 292 9.83 3.58 -29.18
CA GLY A 292 9.14 4.75 -28.70
C GLY A 292 9.98 5.69 -27.85
N LEU A 293 9.32 6.46 -26.98
CA LEU A 293 9.99 7.34 -26.01
C LEU A 293 10.78 6.55 -24.96
N TRP A 294 10.20 5.47 -24.43
CA TRP A 294 10.74 4.77 -23.25
C TRP A 294 11.27 3.36 -23.52
N ALA A 295 10.96 2.79 -24.69
CA ALA A 295 11.39 1.44 -25.08
C ALA A 295 11.90 1.40 -26.52
N ASP A 296 12.96 0.65 -26.77
CA ASP A 296 13.52 0.34 -28.09
C ASP A 296 13.75 -1.16 -28.22
N VAL A 297 12.77 -1.90 -28.75
CA VAL A 297 12.85 -3.36 -28.88
C VAL A 297 13.79 -3.76 -30.02
N GLN A 298 14.71 -4.68 -29.73
CA GLN A 298 15.78 -5.11 -30.64
C GLN A 298 15.91 -6.64 -30.63
N LEU A 299 15.81 -7.26 -31.81
CA LEU A 299 15.96 -8.72 -31.94
C LEU A 299 17.43 -9.11 -32.18
N MET A 300 18.06 -9.76 -31.19
CA MET A 300 19.50 -10.04 -31.22
C MET A 300 19.86 -11.39 -31.89
N SER A 301 18.90 -12.31 -32.04
CA SER A 301 19.12 -13.63 -32.67
C SER A 301 19.33 -13.59 -34.20
N GLY A 302 19.37 -12.39 -34.79
CA GLY A 302 19.35 -12.19 -36.24
C GLY A 302 17.92 -12.14 -36.79
N GLY A 303 17.69 -11.21 -37.72
CA GLY A 303 16.35 -10.87 -38.22
C GLY A 303 16.23 -9.36 -38.43
N ALA A 304 15.05 -8.89 -38.82
CA ALA A 304 14.71 -7.47 -38.79
C ALA A 304 13.70 -7.24 -37.67
N ASP A 305 13.87 -6.17 -36.91
CA ASP A 305 12.92 -5.75 -35.87
C ASP A 305 11.52 -5.52 -36.47
N ALA A 306 10.48 -5.73 -35.67
CA ALA A 306 9.10 -5.48 -36.06
C ALA A 306 8.89 -4.05 -36.59
N MET A 307 8.42 -3.96 -37.83
CA MET A 307 8.13 -2.70 -38.51
C MET A 307 6.90 -2.86 -39.41
N ILE A 308 5.94 -1.96 -39.24
CA ILE A 308 4.82 -1.80 -40.19
C ILE A 308 5.23 -0.76 -41.24
N THR A 309 4.88 -1.01 -42.49
CA THR A 309 5.00 -0.03 -43.57
C THR A 309 3.79 -0.14 -44.48
N GLU A 310 2.97 0.89 -44.48
CA GLU A 310 1.76 0.97 -45.30
C GLU A 310 1.75 2.24 -46.13
N TYR A 311 1.07 2.22 -47.27
CA TYR A 311 0.98 3.39 -48.15
C TYR A 311 -0.41 4.01 -48.06
N ILE A 312 -0.48 5.23 -47.56
CA ILE A 312 -1.74 5.95 -47.31
C ILE A 312 -1.74 7.33 -47.98
N VAL A 313 -2.92 7.94 -48.07
CA VAL A 313 -3.15 9.23 -48.71
C VAL A 313 -3.82 10.18 -47.71
N PRO A 314 -3.12 11.20 -47.19
CA PRO A 314 -3.75 12.24 -46.36
C PRO A 314 -4.71 13.17 -47.14
N PRO A 315 -5.68 13.81 -46.45
CA PRO A 315 -6.04 13.57 -45.05
C PRO A 315 -6.75 12.22 -44.90
N THR A 316 -6.42 11.47 -43.85
CA THR A 316 -7.04 10.17 -43.56
C THR A 316 -6.88 9.81 -42.09
N THR A 317 -7.81 9.00 -41.59
CA THR A 317 -7.59 8.22 -40.38
C THR A 317 -6.98 6.88 -40.76
N PHE A 318 -5.94 6.44 -40.05
CA PHE A 318 -5.31 5.15 -40.27
C PHE A 318 -4.96 4.47 -38.94
N ASP A 319 -5.69 3.41 -38.63
CA ASP A 319 -5.54 2.65 -37.39
C ASP A 319 -4.86 1.30 -37.67
N TRP A 320 -4.05 0.83 -36.74
CA TRP A 320 -3.51 -0.53 -36.79
C TRP A 320 -3.32 -1.11 -35.39
N CYS A 321 -3.15 -2.43 -35.32
CA CYS A 321 -2.86 -3.12 -34.08
C CYS A 321 -1.64 -4.03 -34.25
N TRP A 322 -0.66 -3.86 -33.37
CA TRP A 322 0.47 -4.78 -33.22
C TRP A 322 -0.02 -6.10 -32.64
N ASN A 323 0.21 -7.20 -33.36
CA ASN A 323 -0.23 -8.54 -32.97
C ASN A 323 0.65 -9.60 -33.64
N VAL A 324 0.39 -10.88 -33.35
CA VAL A 324 1.21 -12.01 -33.83
C VAL A 324 1.27 -12.18 -35.36
N SER A 325 0.45 -11.45 -36.13
CA SER A 325 0.55 -11.41 -37.60
C SER A 325 1.64 -10.46 -38.12
N ASN A 326 2.10 -9.52 -37.30
CA ASN A 326 3.03 -8.46 -37.71
C ASN A 326 4.21 -8.21 -36.74
N ALA A 327 4.26 -8.89 -35.60
CA ALA A 327 5.39 -8.90 -34.67
C ALA A 327 5.48 -10.24 -33.93
N LEU A 328 6.66 -10.56 -33.37
CA LEU A 328 6.84 -11.75 -32.53
C LEU A 328 6.22 -11.53 -31.13
N PRO A 329 5.74 -12.60 -30.47
CA PRO A 329 5.20 -12.52 -29.10
C PRO A 329 6.10 -11.77 -28.11
N ASP A 330 7.40 -12.03 -28.13
CA ASP A 330 8.38 -11.41 -27.24
C ASP A 330 8.64 -9.93 -27.56
N GLU A 331 8.51 -9.53 -28.82
CA GLU A 331 8.58 -8.11 -29.20
C GLU A 331 7.35 -7.33 -28.70
N LEU A 332 6.17 -7.92 -28.86
CA LEU A 332 4.91 -7.34 -28.39
C LEU A 332 4.92 -7.14 -26.87
N ASN A 333 5.26 -8.22 -26.16
CA ASN A 333 5.15 -8.26 -24.71
C ASN A 333 6.13 -7.28 -24.05
N THR A 334 7.38 -7.30 -24.49
CA THR A 334 8.40 -6.42 -23.90
C THR A 334 8.17 -4.96 -24.22
N TYR A 335 7.64 -4.61 -25.40
CA TYR A 335 7.26 -3.23 -25.69
C TYR A 335 6.16 -2.75 -24.73
N TYR A 336 5.09 -3.53 -24.57
CA TYR A 336 3.99 -3.17 -23.69
C TYR A 336 4.43 -3.05 -22.23
N HIS A 337 5.03 -4.11 -21.68
CA HIS A 337 5.39 -4.16 -20.25
C HIS A 337 6.48 -3.17 -19.87
N THR A 338 7.44 -2.86 -20.76
CA THR A 338 8.45 -1.82 -20.49
C THR A 338 7.82 -0.43 -20.36
N ASN A 339 6.86 -0.09 -21.23
CA ASN A 339 6.16 1.19 -21.12
C ASN A 339 5.21 1.22 -19.92
N TYR A 340 4.57 0.09 -19.58
CA TYR A 340 3.75 -0.05 -18.37
C TYR A 340 4.57 0.23 -17.12
N ILE A 341 5.69 -0.48 -16.92
CA ILE A 341 6.49 -0.34 -15.70
C ILE A 341 7.18 1.03 -15.61
N HIS A 342 7.59 1.60 -16.75
CA HIS A 342 8.05 2.99 -16.78
C HIS A 342 6.95 3.94 -16.29
N SER A 343 5.72 3.80 -16.78
CA SER A 343 4.59 4.64 -16.38
C SER A 343 4.22 4.45 -14.91
N TYR A 344 4.31 3.22 -14.38
CA TYR A 344 4.15 2.92 -12.96
C TYR A 344 5.15 3.72 -12.11
N TYR A 345 6.44 3.65 -12.44
CA TYR A 345 7.46 4.42 -11.72
C TYR A 345 7.29 5.94 -11.89
N LYS A 346 6.89 6.43 -13.07
CA LYS A 346 6.59 7.86 -13.27
C LYS A 346 5.39 8.33 -12.45
N ALA A 347 4.42 7.45 -12.19
CA ALA A 347 3.29 7.76 -11.31
C ALA A 347 3.70 7.73 -9.83
N LEU A 348 4.55 6.79 -9.42
CA LEU A 348 5.07 6.66 -8.06
C LEU A 348 6.05 7.79 -7.70
N ASP A 349 6.94 8.14 -8.63
CA ASP A 349 8.00 9.13 -8.48
C ASP A 349 8.17 9.96 -9.78
N PRO A 350 7.35 11.01 -9.96
CA PRO A 350 7.37 11.84 -11.18
C PRO A 350 8.70 12.56 -11.44
N ASP A 351 9.48 12.82 -10.38
CA ASP A 351 10.75 13.55 -10.44
C ASP A 351 11.94 12.65 -10.84
N MET A 352 11.78 11.32 -10.76
CA MET A 352 12.78 10.38 -11.27
C MET A 352 12.85 10.44 -12.81
N VAL A 353 13.98 10.91 -13.34
CA VAL A 353 14.23 11.05 -14.80
C VAL A 353 15.28 10.08 -15.33
N GLY A 354 15.73 9.15 -14.49
CA GLY A 354 16.90 8.31 -14.77
C GLY A 354 16.79 7.36 -15.95
N LEU A 355 15.56 6.96 -16.27
CA LEU A 355 15.24 6.05 -17.36
C LEU A 355 14.36 6.73 -18.43
N ASP A 356 14.33 8.07 -18.47
CA ASP A 356 13.55 8.87 -19.43
C ASP A 356 14.28 8.93 -20.79
N TYR A 357 14.56 7.75 -21.35
CA TYR A 357 15.14 7.56 -22.67
C TYR A 357 14.59 6.25 -23.29
N PRO A 358 14.78 6.02 -24.61
CA PRO A 358 14.37 4.78 -25.25
C PRO A 358 15.24 3.62 -24.75
N VAL A 359 14.87 2.99 -23.65
CA VAL A 359 15.61 1.90 -23.02
C VAL A 359 15.75 0.77 -24.04
N PRO A 360 16.97 0.32 -24.40
CA PRO A 360 17.14 -0.83 -25.26
C PRO A 360 16.56 -2.08 -24.60
N VAL A 361 15.61 -2.72 -25.29
CA VAL A 361 14.99 -3.96 -24.85
C VAL A 361 15.42 -5.05 -25.82
N ARG A 362 16.43 -5.83 -25.43
CA ARG A 362 17.10 -6.77 -26.33
C ARG A 362 16.60 -8.19 -26.11
N LEU A 363 16.15 -8.82 -27.19
CA LEU A 363 15.49 -10.11 -27.18
C LEU A 363 16.37 -11.21 -27.77
N ARG A 364 16.17 -12.43 -27.27
CA ARG A 364 16.82 -13.66 -27.75
C ARG A 364 18.33 -13.53 -27.78
N ILE A 365 18.91 -13.09 -26.66
CA ILE A 365 20.35 -12.91 -26.52
C ILE A 365 21.06 -14.27 -26.72
N PRO A 366 21.90 -14.43 -27.77
CA PRO A 366 22.52 -15.71 -28.06
C PRO A 366 23.51 -16.18 -26.98
N ASP A 367 24.16 -15.23 -26.29
CA ASP A 367 25.22 -15.51 -25.32
C ASP A 367 24.68 -15.90 -23.92
N ALA A 368 23.39 -15.68 -23.66
CA ALA A 368 22.74 -15.98 -22.38
C ALA A 368 21.27 -16.43 -22.59
N PRO A 369 21.03 -17.55 -23.29
CA PRO A 369 19.69 -17.95 -23.70
C PRO A 369 18.79 -18.35 -22.52
N GLU A 370 19.35 -18.90 -21.43
CA GLU A 370 18.60 -19.29 -20.23
C GLU A 370 18.70 -18.25 -19.10
N ASN A 371 18.82 -16.96 -19.44
CA ASN A 371 18.84 -15.89 -18.44
C ASN A 371 18.18 -14.58 -18.93
N ALA A 372 17.89 -13.68 -17.99
CA ALA A 372 17.61 -12.27 -18.25
C ALA A 372 18.54 -11.40 -17.39
N TYR A 373 18.80 -10.16 -17.81
CA TYR A 373 19.61 -9.22 -17.04
C TYR A 373 19.48 -7.77 -17.51
N TRP A 374 19.63 -6.84 -16.56
CA TRP A 374 20.00 -5.45 -16.80
C TRP A 374 21.52 -5.29 -17.00
N ASP A 375 21.94 -4.57 -18.04
CA ASP A 375 23.37 -4.39 -18.37
C ASP A 375 23.98 -3.06 -17.92
N GLY A 376 23.24 -2.25 -17.16
CA GLY A 376 23.61 -0.88 -16.82
C GLY A 376 22.99 0.19 -17.73
N TYR A 377 22.36 -0.19 -18.84
CA TYR A 377 21.74 0.73 -19.80
C TYR A 377 20.45 0.22 -20.45
N GLY A 378 20.29 -1.09 -20.62
CA GLY A 378 19.11 -1.73 -21.20
C GLY A 378 18.84 -3.11 -20.59
N THR A 379 17.65 -3.64 -20.90
CA THR A 379 17.19 -4.96 -20.46
C THR A 379 17.46 -6.00 -21.53
N ASN A 380 17.88 -7.19 -21.13
CA ASN A 380 18.31 -8.26 -22.02
C ASN A 380 17.60 -9.56 -21.65
N TYR A 381 16.97 -10.23 -22.62
CA TYR A 381 16.15 -11.42 -22.39
C TYR A 381 16.57 -12.59 -23.28
N GLY A 382 16.92 -13.72 -22.67
CA GLY A 382 17.21 -14.98 -23.36
C GLY A 382 15.94 -15.65 -23.90
N GLU A 383 16.09 -16.39 -25.01
CA GLU A 383 14.96 -17.10 -25.65
C GLU A 383 14.49 -18.35 -24.88
N GLY A 384 15.14 -18.68 -23.77
CA GLY A 384 14.96 -19.92 -23.02
C GLY A 384 15.74 -21.08 -23.62
N GLY A 385 15.57 -22.26 -23.03
CA GLY A 385 16.28 -23.47 -23.44
C GLY A 385 15.62 -24.75 -22.94
N ALA A 386 16.45 -25.68 -22.46
CA ALA A 386 16.03 -26.95 -21.91
C ALA A 386 15.34 -26.80 -20.54
N SER A 387 15.75 -25.80 -19.75
CA SER A 387 15.31 -25.59 -18.38
C SER A 387 14.22 -24.50 -18.30
N THR A 388 14.39 -23.44 -19.08
CA THR A 388 13.57 -22.23 -19.01
C THR A 388 12.84 -21.94 -20.31
N ARG A 389 11.73 -21.20 -20.19
CA ARG A 389 10.99 -20.61 -21.31
C ARG A 389 11.61 -19.26 -21.70
N ASN A 390 11.07 -18.64 -22.75
CA ASN A 390 11.52 -17.32 -23.19
C ASN A 390 11.19 -16.26 -22.11
N PHE A 391 12.22 -15.62 -21.56
CA PHE A 391 12.11 -14.67 -20.45
C PHE A 391 11.30 -13.42 -20.82
N ALA A 392 11.28 -13.05 -22.09
CA ALA A 392 10.52 -11.91 -22.62
C ALA A 392 8.98 -12.13 -22.62
N LEU A 393 8.51 -13.32 -22.27
CA LEU A 393 7.08 -13.66 -22.22
C LEU A 393 6.48 -13.60 -20.81
N PHE A 394 7.24 -13.10 -19.83
CA PHE A 394 6.80 -13.00 -18.43
C PHE A 394 6.92 -11.56 -17.94
N SER A 395 5.79 -10.95 -17.59
CA SER A 395 5.77 -9.56 -17.12
C SER A 395 6.58 -9.37 -15.84
N ASN A 396 6.52 -10.34 -14.92
CA ASN A 396 7.32 -10.37 -13.69
C ASN A 396 8.83 -10.23 -13.96
N VAL A 397 9.37 -10.97 -14.93
CA VAL A 397 10.78 -10.87 -15.32
C VAL A 397 11.08 -9.51 -15.94
N ILE A 398 10.19 -9.00 -16.80
CA ILE A 398 10.37 -7.70 -17.43
C ILE A 398 10.45 -6.58 -16.39
N TYR A 399 9.55 -6.61 -15.40
CA TYR A 399 9.51 -5.64 -14.31
C TYR A 399 10.71 -5.74 -13.37
N HIS A 400 11.19 -6.97 -13.10
CA HIS A 400 12.39 -7.23 -12.31
C HIS A 400 13.61 -6.58 -12.97
N GLU A 401 13.87 -6.86 -14.25
CA GLU A 401 15.03 -6.30 -14.96
C GLU A 401 14.95 -4.78 -15.11
N TYR A 402 13.76 -4.22 -15.32
CA TYR A 402 13.58 -2.78 -15.36
C TYR A 402 13.90 -2.12 -14.01
N THR A 403 13.54 -2.79 -12.91
CA THR A 403 13.79 -2.30 -11.55
C THR A 403 15.27 -2.27 -11.21
N HIS A 404 16.10 -3.17 -11.75
CA HIS A 404 17.56 -3.00 -11.66
C HIS A 404 18.05 -1.69 -12.29
N GLY A 405 17.43 -1.26 -13.40
CA GLY A 405 17.71 0.05 -13.98
C GLY A 405 17.34 1.20 -13.05
N VAL A 406 16.20 1.10 -12.36
CA VAL A 406 15.78 2.07 -11.35
C VAL A 406 16.78 2.10 -10.20
N THR A 407 17.15 0.93 -9.65
CA THR A 407 18.15 0.82 -8.57
C THR A 407 19.49 1.40 -9.01
N GLY A 408 19.96 1.06 -10.20
CA GLY A 408 21.23 1.53 -10.74
C GLY A 408 21.28 3.05 -10.93
N TRP A 409 20.14 3.70 -11.22
CA TRP A 409 20.07 5.15 -11.26
C TRP A 409 20.04 5.77 -9.87
N MET A 410 19.21 5.26 -8.97
CA MET A 410 19.07 5.80 -7.60
C MET A 410 20.37 5.70 -6.81
N TYR A 411 21.11 4.59 -6.97
CA TYR A 411 22.39 4.34 -6.29
C TYR A 411 23.60 4.70 -7.16
N ARG A 412 23.44 5.48 -8.24
CA ARG A 412 24.54 5.77 -9.18
C ARG A 412 25.75 6.41 -8.51
N ASP A 413 25.49 7.30 -7.55
CA ASP A 413 26.51 8.05 -6.83
C ASP A 413 26.89 7.38 -5.49
N GLY A 414 26.19 6.30 -5.11
CA GLY A 414 26.43 5.46 -3.95
C GLY A 414 27.27 4.19 -4.26
N PHE A 415 27.49 3.34 -3.24
CA PHE A 415 28.22 2.08 -3.39
C PHE A 415 27.30 0.87 -3.15
N LEU A 416 26.73 0.33 -4.23
CA LEU A 416 25.86 -0.85 -4.21
C LEU A 416 26.41 -1.96 -5.12
N PRO A 417 27.54 -2.60 -4.77
CA PRO A 417 28.07 -3.71 -5.54
C PRO A 417 27.08 -4.88 -5.54
N TYR A 418 27.04 -5.63 -6.64
CA TYR A 418 26.17 -6.80 -6.76
C TYR A 418 26.79 -8.03 -6.06
N ALA A 419 27.01 -7.92 -4.75
CA ALA A 419 27.59 -8.94 -3.88
C ALA A 419 27.19 -8.68 -2.42
N GLY A 420 27.13 -9.72 -1.60
CA GLY A 420 26.79 -9.56 -0.17
C GLY A 420 25.38 -9.01 0.02
N GLU A 421 25.17 -8.30 1.14
CA GLU A 421 23.90 -7.61 1.43
C GLU A 421 23.54 -6.59 0.35
N GLN A 422 24.54 -5.91 -0.22
CA GLN A 422 24.33 -4.90 -1.26
C GLN A 422 23.76 -5.50 -2.56
N GLY A 423 24.19 -6.72 -2.91
CA GLY A 423 23.59 -7.47 -4.03
C GLY A 423 22.21 -7.99 -3.66
N ALA A 424 22.07 -8.56 -2.47
CA ALA A 424 20.81 -9.15 -2.01
C ALA A 424 19.68 -8.12 -1.90
N ILE A 425 19.97 -6.89 -1.44
CA ILE A 425 18.98 -5.82 -1.39
C ILE A 425 18.61 -5.31 -2.79
N ASN A 426 19.58 -5.29 -3.72
CA ASN A 426 19.32 -4.94 -5.12
C ASN A 426 18.34 -5.93 -5.77
N GLU A 427 18.58 -7.23 -5.60
CA GLU A 427 17.67 -8.30 -6.00
C GLU A 427 16.29 -8.17 -5.33
N ALA A 428 16.27 -7.87 -4.04
CA ALA A 428 15.03 -7.77 -3.27
C ALA A 428 14.12 -6.63 -3.76
N PHE A 429 14.69 -5.48 -4.15
CA PHE A 429 13.92 -4.41 -4.78
C PHE A 429 13.29 -4.88 -6.10
N SER A 430 14.08 -5.53 -6.95
CA SER A 430 13.62 -6.02 -8.25
C SER A 430 12.51 -7.08 -8.11
N ASP A 431 12.66 -8.01 -7.18
CA ASP A 431 11.64 -8.99 -6.85
C ASP A 431 10.37 -8.34 -6.29
N TYR A 432 10.50 -7.42 -5.32
CA TYR A 432 9.34 -6.75 -4.70
C TYR A 432 8.51 -5.97 -5.72
N PHE A 433 9.15 -5.12 -6.55
CA PHE A 433 8.41 -4.31 -7.53
C PHE A 433 7.85 -5.14 -8.69
N ALA A 434 8.46 -6.27 -9.04
CA ALA A 434 7.87 -7.22 -9.96
C ALA A 434 6.63 -7.90 -9.36
N CYS A 435 6.76 -8.46 -8.16
CA CYS A 435 5.67 -9.12 -7.45
C CYS A 435 4.50 -8.19 -7.10
N THR A 436 4.75 -6.94 -6.70
CA THR A 436 3.68 -5.96 -6.39
C THR A 436 2.85 -5.63 -7.62
N ASN A 437 3.48 -5.51 -8.80
CA ASN A 437 2.81 -5.19 -10.07
C ASN A 437 2.08 -6.38 -10.68
N ASN A 438 2.44 -7.60 -10.31
CA ASN A 438 1.74 -8.82 -10.73
C ASN A 438 0.75 -9.36 -9.67
N ASP A 439 0.74 -8.77 -8.48
CA ASP A 439 -0.09 -9.16 -7.32
C ASP A 439 0.06 -10.62 -6.87
N TYR A 440 1.29 -11.16 -6.93
CA TYR A 440 1.63 -12.46 -6.34
C TYR A 440 3.09 -12.51 -5.83
N PRO A 441 3.39 -13.33 -4.80
CA PRO A 441 4.71 -13.35 -4.15
C PRO A 441 5.77 -14.20 -4.86
N TYR A 442 5.47 -14.75 -6.03
CA TYR A 442 6.31 -15.74 -6.72
C TYR A 442 7.17 -15.13 -7.84
N ALA A 443 8.40 -14.74 -7.52
CA ALA A 443 9.33 -14.21 -8.52
C ALA A 443 9.79 -15.30 -9.51
N GLY A 444 9.75 -14.98 -10.81
CA GLY A 444 10.07 -15.92 -11.89
C GLY A 444 9.08 -17.08 -12.04
N TYR A 445 7.83 -16.92 -11.57
CA TYR A 445 6.84 -17.98 -11.63
C TYR A 445 6.55 -18.44 -13.06
N ARG A 446 6.61 -19.77 -13.27
CA ARG A 446 6.38 -20.47 -14.54
C ARG A 446 7.41 -20.17 -15.64
N VAL A 447 8.50 -19.46 -15.33
CA VAL A 447 9.63 -19.32 -16.26
C VAL A 447 10.31 -20.68 -16.46
N SER A 448 10.53 -21.43 -15.37
CA SER A 448 10.96 -22.83 -15.41
C SER A 448 9.92 -23.71 -16.09
N ARG A 449 10.35 -24.64 -16.95
CA ARG A 449 9.46 -25.52 -17.73
C ARG A 449 8.63 -26.50 -16.89
N ASP A 450 8.96 -26.67 -15.61
CA ASP A 450 8.21 -27.47 -14.64
C ASP A 450 7.16 -26.66 -13.86
N ASP A 451 6.91 -25.41 -14.29
CA ASP A 451 5.93 -24.49 -13.71
C ASP A 451 6.22 -24.08 -12.25
N THR A 452 7.48 -24.16 -11.84
CA THR A 452 7.97 -23.64 -10.56
C THR A 452 8.25 -22.13 -10.61
N TYR A 453 8.57 -21.54 -9.45
CA TYR A 453 9.09 -20.18 -9.30
C TYR A 453 10.56 -20.22 -8.90
N PHE A 454 11.29 -19.12 -9.15
CA PHE A 454 12.68 -19.00 -8.71
C PHE A 454 12.76 -18.67 -7.22
N ARG A 455 11.93 -17.74 -6.75
CA ARG A 455 11.92 -17.26 -5.36
C ARG A 455 10.50 -16.95 -4.90
N ASN A 456 10.29 -16.98 -3.58
CA ASN A 456 9.01 -16.68 -2.94
C ASN A 456 9.23 -15.63 -1.85
N LEU A 457 8.49 -14.52 -1.92
CA LEU A 457 8.52 -13.44 -0.94
C LEU A 457 7.69 -13.81 0.32
N GLU A 458 6.96 -14.92 0.32
CA GLU A 458 6.35 -15.47 1.53
C GLU A 458 7.21 -16.62 2.06
N ASN A 459 8.07 -16.32 3.03
CA ASN A 459 8.98 -17.29 3.64
C ASN A 459 9.28 -16.95 5.11
N ASP A 460 10.03 -17.81 5.79
CA ASP A 460 10.43 -17.67 7.20
C ASP A 460 11.96 -17.54 7.36
N LEU A 461 12.68 -17.12 6.30
CA LEU A 461 14.15 -17.06 6.34
C LEU A 461 14.61 -15.92 7.26
N VAL A 462 15.66 -16.15 8.04
CA VAL A 462 16.14 -15.22 9.06
C VAL A 462 17.60 -14.84 8.81
N TYR A 463 17.89 -13.55 8.76
CA TYR A 463 19.26 -13.04 8.71
C TYR A 463 19.86 -12.97 10.13
N PRO A 464 21.12 -13.40 10.35
CA PRO A 464 22.06 -13.98 9.39
C PRO A 464 22.02 -15.52 9.34
N ASP A 465 21.10 -16.18 10.06
CA ASP A 465 21.09 -17.64 10.25
C ASP A 465 20.92 -18.43 8.93
N ASP A 466 20.13 -17.91 7.99
CA ASP A 466 19.87 -18.50 6.68
C ASP A 466 20.75 -17.91 5.55
N TRP A 467 21.80 -17.17 5.89
CA TRP A 467 22.69 -16.54 4.89
C TRP A 467 23.49 -17.57 4.08
N PHE A 468 23.34 -17.54 2.76
CA PHE A 468 23.97 -18.47 1.82
C PHE A 468 25.17 -17.86 1.06
N GLY A 469 25.28 -16.53 1.00
CA GLY A 469 26.35 -15.81 0.32
C GLY A 469 26.13 -15.65 -1.19
N GLU A 470 24.87 -15.68 -1.62
CA GLU A 470 24.44 -15.57 -3.01
C GLU A 470 23.28 -14.56 -3.07
N PRO A 471 23.45 -13.40 -3.75
CA PRO A 471 22.48 -12.31 -3.76
C PRO A 471 21.03 -12.72 -4.03
N HIS A 472 20.78 -13.60 -4.99
CA HIS A 472 19.41 -13.99 -5.33
C HIS A 472 18.78 -14.81 -4.20
N TYR A 473 19.51 -15.78 -3.63
CA TYR A 473 19.03 -16.58 -2.50
C TYR A 473 18.78 -15.72 -1.26
N ASP A 474 19.72 -14.83 -0.94
CA ASP A 474 19.74 -14.04 0.28
C ASP A 474 18.73 -12.87 0.24
N SER A 475 18.37 -12.40 -0.95
CA SER A 475 17.36 -11.35 -1.14
C SER A 475 15.99 -11.68 -0.52
N ARG A 476 15.67 -12.98 -0.40
CA ARG A 476 14.36 -13.47 0.07
C ARG A 476 14.04 -13.08 1.50
N MET A 477 15.03 -12.83 2.35
CA MET A 477 14.82 -12.38 3.73
C MET A 477 14.24 -10.96 3.75
N ILE A 478 14.84 -10.04 2.98
CA ILE A 478 14.43 -8.64 2.99
C ILE A 478 13.24 -8.36 2.06
N SER A 479 13.14 -9.06 0.92
CA SER A 479 11.95 -8.95 0.05
C SER A 479 10.69 -9.53 0.71
N ALA A 480 10.84 -10.51 1.60
CA ALA A 480 9.74 -10.97 2.43
C ALA A 480 9.26 -9.92 3.43
N ALA A 481 10.17 -9.22 4.12
CA ALA A 481 9.79 -8.09 4.96
C ALA A 481 9.01 -7.02 4.17
N PHE A 482 9.43 -6.69 2.95
CA PHE A 482 8.70 -5.74 2.09
C PHE A 482 7.30 -6.25 1.73
N TRP A 483 7.19 -7.53 1.37
CA TRP A 483 5.90 -8.16 1.05
C TRP A 483 4.96 -8.20 2.24
N GLU A 484 5.46 -8.48 3.44
CA GLU A 484 4.67 -8.48 4.67
C GLU A 484 4.15 -7.09 5.03
N ILE A 485 4.96 -6.04 4.85
CA ILE A 485 4.49 -4.65 5.00
C ILE A 485 3.31 -4.42 4.05
N ARG A 486 3.45 -4.82 2.77
CA ARG A 486 2.37 -4.71 1.78
C ARG A 486 1.11 -5.48 2.20
N GLN A 487 1.24 -6.71 2.68
CA GLN A 487 0.11 -7.55 3.11
C GLN A 487 -0.66 -6.95 4.29
N HIS A 488 0.04 -6.39 5.29
CA HIS A 488 -0.61 -5.75 6.44
C HIS A 488 -1.34 -4.44 6.09
N LEU A 489 -0.98 -3.81 4.96
CA LEU A 489 -1.63 -2.59 4.46
C LEU A 489 -2.73 -2.87 3.42
N TYR A 490 -2.96 -4.14 3.09
CA TYR A 490 -3.99 -4.56 2.15
C TYR A 490 -5.39 -4.50 2.77
N PRO A 491 -6.45 -4.15 2.00
CA PRO A 491 -6.43 -3.60 0.64
C PRO A 491 -6.28 -2.07 0.60
N ASP A 492 -6.44 -1.40 1.75
CA ASP A 492 -6.76 0.04 1.79
C ASP A 492 -5.58 0.96 1.50
N ARG A 493 -4.34 0.50 1.72
CA ARG A 493 -3.12 1.32 1.63
C ARG A 493 -1.94 0.58 0.98
N ILE A 494 -2.20 -0.31 0.04
CA ILE A 494 -1.18 -1.11 -0.64
C ILE A 494 -0.05 -0.25 -1.26
N GLY A 495 -0.41 0.88 -1.88
CA GLY A 495 0.56 1.82 -2.46
C GLY A 495 1.44 2.55 -1.43
N ARG A 496 1.09 2.50 -0.13
CA ARG A 496 1.94 3.04 0.94
C ARG A 496 3.17 2.16 1.15
N ALA A 497 3.07 0.83 1.01
CA ALA A 497 4.24 -0.05 1.05
C ALA A 497 5.20 0.25 -0.11
N ASP A 498 4.67 0.40 -1.33
CA ASP A 498 5.46 0.76 -2.52
C ASP A 498 6.15 2.13 -2.34
N THR A 499 5.45 3.09 -1.73
CA THR A 499 6.01 4.40 -1.37
C THR A 499 7.15 4.26 -0.36
N ILE A 500 6.95 3.51 0.73
CA ILE A 500 7.97 3.33 1.77
C ILE A 500 9.22 2.67 1.16
N VAL A 501 9.04 1.55 0.44
CA VAL A 501 10.16 0.80 -0.16
C VAL A 501 10.87 1.62 -1.25
N HIS A 502 10.13 2.32 -2.12
CA HIS A 502 10.75 3.13 -3.19
C HIS A 502 11.50 4.33 -2.63
N PHE A 503 10.86 5.15 -1.80
CA PHE A 503 11.46 6.41 -1.36
C PHE A 503 12.56 6.21 -0.31
N SER A 504 12.53 5.12 0.48
CA SER A 504 13.64 4.79 1.40
C SER A 504 14.95 4.53 0.65
N ARG A 505 14.91 4.16 -0.64
CA ARG A 505 16.13 3.95 -1.46
C ARG A 505 16.92 5.24 -1.71
N TYR A 506 16.30 6.42 -1.58
CA TYR A 506 17.03 7.69 -1.68
C TYR A 506 18.00 7.94 -0.51
N SER A 507 17.89 7.17 0.58
CA SER A 507 18.91 7.14 1.64
C SER A 507 20.24 6.54 1.19
N GLU A 508 20.24 5.83 0.05
CA GLU A 508 21.35 5.02 -0.45
C GLU A 508 21.84 3.94 0.53
N GLN A 509 21.05 3.56 1.54
CA GLN A 509 21.43 2.47 2.45
C GLN A 509 21.55 1.15 1.69
N ALA A 510 22.66 0.46 1.95
CA ALA A 510 23.08 -0.73 1.24
C ALA A 510 23.08 -2.01 2.11
N PHE A 511 22.73 -1.88 3.38
CA PHE A 511 22.68 -2.97 4.37
C PHE A 511 21.27 -3.12 4.93
N PHE A 512 20.91 -4.34 5.32
CA PHE A 512 19.53 -4.68 5.66
C PHE A 512 19.02 -3.90 6.88
N HIS A 513 19.80 -3.85 7.96
CA HIS A 513 19.42 -3.13 9.18
C HIS A 513 19.27 -1.62 8.96
N ASP A 514 20.18 -1.04 8.18
CA ASP A 514 20.17 0.40 7.89
C ASP A 514 18.93 0.77 7.05
N PHE A 515 18.63 -0.02 6.02
CA PHE A 515 17.45 0.20 5.19
C PHE A 515 16.15 0.09 5.99
N ALA A 516 16.05 -0.86 6.91
CA ALA A 516 14.88 -1.01 7.78
C ALA A 516 14.63 0.23 8.66
N VAL A 517 15.69 0.93 9.09
CA VAL A 517 15.56 2.17 9.86
C VAL A 517 15.09 3.34 8.98
N GLU A 518 15.59 3.44 7.75
CA GLU A 518 15.16 4.48 6.79
C GLU A 518 13.69 4.36 6.38
N CYS A 519 13.12 3.15 6.44
CA CYS A 519 11.69 2.96 6.26
C CYS A 519 10.87 3.75 7.29
N PHE A 520 11.34 3.91 8.53
CA PHE A 520 10.64 4.73 9.53
C PHE A 520 10.72 6.23 9.17
N PHE A 521 11.88 6.71 8.72
CA PHE A 521 12.04 8.09 8.24
C PHE A 521 11.09 8.39 7.07
N THR A 522 11.00 7.47 6.10
CA THR A 522 10.09 7.61 4.95
C THR A 522 8.62 7.48 5.34
N ALA A 523 8.33 6.69 6.37
CA ALA A 523 6.97 6.49 6.86
C ALA A 523 6.47 7.64 7.75
N ASP A 524 7.36 8.49 8.26
CA ASP A 524 7.05 9.66 9.08
C ASP A 524 6.05 10.60 8.41
N ASP A 525 5.19 11.24 9.20
CA ASP A 525 4.10 12.08 8.70
C ASP A 525 4.02 13.47 9.35
N ASP A 526 4.85 13.76 10.36
CA ASP A 526 4.84 15.05 11.07
C ASP A 526 6.24 15.69 11.27
N ASP A 527 7.26 15.17 10.58
CA ASP A 527 8.67 15.56 10.70
C ASP A 527 9.25 15.37 12.13
N ASN A 528 8.67 14.47 12.94
CA ASN A 528 9.09 14.21 14.31
C ASN A 528 9.16 12.71 14.65
N ILE A 529 10.14 12.01 14.08
CA ILE A 529 10.40 10.58 14.34
C ILE A 529 10.50 10.15 15.82
N SER A 530 10.73 11.07 16.76
CA SER A 530 10.79 10.75 18.20
C SER A 530 9.45 10.28 18.79
N ASN A 531 8.32 10.61 18.17
CA ASN A 531 7.00 10.08 18.53
C ASN A 531 6.59 8.86 17.68
N GLY A 532 7.51 8.36 16.83
CA GLY A 532 7.26 7.28 15.89
C GLY A 532 6.88 7.78 14.50
N CYS A 533 6.20 6.92 13.75
CA CYS A 533 5.65 7.20 12.43
C CYS A 533 4.38 6.36 12.28
N PRO A 534 3.48 6.60 11.31
CA PRO A 534 2.42 5.65 10.97
C PRO A 534 2.96 4.24 10.62
N GLN A 535 2.23 3.20 11.03
CA GLN A 535 2.52 1.79 10.74
C GLN A 535 3.90 1.29 11.23
N PHE A 536 4.55 2.00 12.16
CA PHE A 536 5.83 1.66 12.78
C PHE A 536 5.85 0.19 13.22
N GLY A 537 4.84 -0.27 13.95
CA GLY A 537 4.76 -1.65 14.41
C GLY A 537 4.73 -2.67 13.28
N VAL A 538 4.03 -2.38 12.18
CA VAL A 538 4.00 -3.25 10.98
C VAL A 538 5.39 -3.31 10.35
N ILE A 539 6.01 -2.16 10.12
CA ILE A 539 7.35 -2.08 9.51
C ILE A 539 8.39 -2.80 10.38
N ALA A 540 8.44 -2.48 11.67
CA ALA A 540 9.39 -3.06 12.61
C ALA A 540 9.21 -4.58 12.73
N ASN A 541 7.98 -5.06 12.91
CA ASN A 541 7.71 -6.48 13.06
C ASN A 541 8.01 -7.29 11.78
N SER A 542 7.70 -6.73 10.60
CA SER A 542 8.00 -7.40 9.33
C SER A 542 9.50 -7.56 9.10
N PHE A 543 10.33 -6.57 9.43
CA PHE A 543 11.78 -6.76 9.38
C PHE A 543 12.28 -7.70 10.49
N ALA A 544 11.75 -7.57 11.70
CA ALA A 544 12.19 -8.34 12.87
C ALA A 544 11.95 -9.85 12.71
N ARG A 545 10.86 -10.26 12.05
CA ARG A 545 10.60 -11.67 11.71
C ARG A 545 11.72 -12.30 10.90
N HIS A 546 12.40 -11.50 10.08
CA HIS A 546 13.53 -11.91 9.26
C HIS A 546 14.89 -11.57 9.87
N GLY A 547 14.95 -11.23 11.17
CA GLY A 547 16.18 -10.88 11.87
C GLY A 547 16.78 -9.54 11.45
N ILE A 548 16.00 -8.68 10.80
CA ILE A 548 16.43 -7.39 10.25
C ILE A 548 15.88 -6.23 11.09
N GLY A 549 16.59 -5.11 11.11
CA GLY A 549 16.15 -3.90 11.81
C GLY A 549 16.35 -3.95 13.34
N PRO A 550 15.66 -3.10 14.10
CA PRO A 550 15.92 -2.92 15.52
C PRO A 550 15.28 -3.97 16.43
N GLY A 551 14.36 -4.79 15.91
CA GLY A 551 13.59 -5.76 16.69
C GLY A 551 12.09 -5.60 16.56
N TYR A 552 11.38 -6.53 17.18
CA TYR A 552 9.94 -6.46 17.30
C TYR A 552 9.54 -5.21 18.08
N PHE A 553 8.48 -4.57 17.61
CA PHE A 553 7.90 -3.41 18.25
C PHE A 553 7.45 -3.75 19.68
N PRO A 554 7.65 -2.84 20.66
CA PRO A 554 7.28 -3.10 22.04
C PRO A 554 5.79 -3.19 22.28
N TYR A 555 5.44 -4.00 23.28
CA TYR A 555 4.08 -4.15 23.77
C TYR A 555 4.00 -3.71 25.24
N ILE A 556 2.77 -3.47 25.70
CA ILE A 556 2.46 -3.19 27.10
C ILE A 556 1.94 -4.50 27.69
N CYS A 557 2.41 -4.91 28.86
CA CYS A 557 1.88 -6.09 29.57
C CYS A 557 1.96 -5.95 31.11
N CYS A 558 1.27 -6.83 31.85
CA CYS A 558 1.51 -7.06 33.29
C CYS A 558 2.60 -8.12 33.43
N GLU A 559 3.78 -7.79 33.97
CA GLU A 559 4.83 -8.78 34.24
C GLU A 559 4.52 -9.59 35.51
N ASN A 560 3.90 -8.94 36.50
CA ASN A 560 3.51 -9.53 37.77
C ASN A 560 2.27 -8.82 38.30
N CYS A 561 1.31 -9.62 38.76
CA CYS A 561 0.07 -9.14 39.34
C CYS A 561 -0.04 -9.77 40.75
N GLU A 562 0.21 -8.99 41.80
CA GLU A 562 0.24 -9.42 43.21
C GLU A 562 -1.13 -9.16 43.87
N VAL A 563 -1.62 -10.14 44.62
CA VAL A 563 -2.84 -10.02 45.43
C VAL A 563 -2.43 -9.84 46.89
N ILE A 564 -2.80 -8.69 47.46
CA ILE A 564 -2.56 -8.37 48.86
C ILE A 564 -3.90 -8.39 49.58
N ASP A 565 -4.06 -9.33 50.50
CA ASP A 565 -5.19 -9.34 51.41
C ASP A 565 -5.09 -8.15 52.40
N LEU A 566 -6.14 -7.34 52.48
CA LEU A 566 -6.27 -6.19 53.39
C LEU A 566 -7.21 -6.47 54.57
N GLY A 567 -7.75 -7.68 54.66
CA GLY A 567 -8.55 -8.21 55.75
C GLY A 567 -7.69 -8.58 56.96
N ASP A 568 -7.53 -9.87 57.21
CA ASP A 568 -6.74 -10.39 58.32
C ASP A 568 -5.30 -10.80 57.96
N GLY A 569 -4.98 -10.85 56.68
CA GLY A 569 -3.64 -11.08 56.15
C GLY A 569 -3.23 -12.55 56.10
N ASP A 570 -4.18 -13.48 56.17
CA ASP A 570 -3.91 -14.92 56.13
C ASP A 570 -3.70 -15.45 54.69
N GLY A 571 -4.01 -14.63 53.68
CA GLY A 571 -3.84 -14.92 52.26
C GLY A 571 -5.08 -15.51 51.58
N ASN A 572 -6.17 -15.74 52.32
CA ASN A 572 -7.49 -15.99 51.79
C ASN A 572 -8.25 -14.66 51.62
N LEU A 573 -9.33 -14.67 50.83
CA LEU A 573 -10.15 -13.48 50.59
C LEU A 573 -11.57 -13.73 51.10
N GLU A 574 -11.82 -13.43 52.36
CA GLU A 574 -13.03 -13.84 53.06
C GLU A 574 -14.24 -12.99 52.70
N PRO A 575 -15.47 -13.53 52.92
CA PRO A 575 -16.68 -12.74 52.78
C PRO A 575 -16.64 -11.44 53.60
N GLY A 576 -16.73 -10.30 52.91
CA GLY A 576 -16.72 -8.96 53.50
C GLY A 576 -15.37 -8.26 53.53
N GLU A 577 -14.29 -8.94 53.13
CA GLU A 577 -12.94 -8.38 53.09
C GLU A 577 -12.64 -7.61 51.80
N ASN A 578 -11.54 -6.86 51.84
CA ASN A 578 -11.00 -6.16 50.69
C ASN A 578 -9.63 -6.74 50.35
N ALA A 579 -9.30 -6.79 49.07
CA ALA A 579 -7.95 -7.08 48.61
C ALA A 579 -7.44 -5.93 47.74
N ARG A 580 -6.11 -5.76 47.68
CA ARG A 580 -5.46 -4.90 46.70
C ARG A 580 -4.76 -5.75 45.65
N ILE A 581 -5.05 -5.48 44.39
CA ILE A 581 -4.35 -6.03 43.25
C ILE A 581 -3.29 -5.02 42.80
N ASN A 582 -2.02 -5.34 42.96
CA ASN A 582 -0.92 -4.54 42.43
C ASN A 582 -0.47 -5.14 41.10
N MET A 583 -0.48 -4.32 40.06
CA MET A 583 -0.06 -4.69 38.71
C MET A 583 1.23 -3.97 38.35
N ARG A 584 2.25 -4.73 38.00
CA ARG A 584 3.50 -4.23 37.45
C ARG A 584 3.39 -4.15 35.94
N VAL A 585 3.00 -2.97 35.44
CA VAL A 585 2.84 -2.68 34.02
C VAL A 585 4.18 -2.29 33.42
N VAL A 586 4.58 -2.98 32.35
CA VAL A 586 5.84 -2.73 31.64
C VAL A 586 5.60 -2.39 30.18
N TYR A 587 6.44 -1.51 29.64
CA TYR A 587 6.48 -1.20 28.21
C TYR A 587 7.81 -1.67 27.64
N PHE A 588 7.84 -2.89 27.08
CA PHE A 588 9.08 -3.55 26.71
C PHE A 588 8.88 -4.65 25.65
N ASN A 589 9.97 -5.09 25.01
CA ASN A 589 9.98 -6.34 24.25
C ASN A 589 11.28 -7.11 24.51
N PRO A 590 11.23 -8.27 25.18
CA PRO A 590 12.41 -9.07 25.46
C PRO A 590 13.05 -9.69 24.20
N GLU A 591 12.32 -9.77 23.09
CA GLU A 591 12.80 -10.31 21.81
C GLU A 591 13.49 -9.26 20.94
N SER A 592 13.56 -8.00 21.39
CA SER A 592 14.27 -6.95 20.66
C SER A 592 15.80 -7.17 20.75
N PRO A 593 16.51 -7.40 19.63
CA PRO A 593 17.96 -7.63 19.61
C PRO A 593 18.76 -6.37 19.94
N ILE A 594 18.15 -5.17 19.89
CA ILE A 594 18.79 -3.90 20.25
C ILE A 594 18.04 -3.27 21.43
N PRO A 595 18.41 -3.59 22.69
CA PRO A 595 17.73 -3.08 23.88
C PRO A 595 17.81 -1.57 24.06
N THR A 596 18.67 -0.89 23.29
CA THR A 596 18.89 0.57 23.35
C THR A 596 18.28 1.31 22.17
N PHE A 597 17.53 0.63 21.29
CA PHE A 597 16.85 1.32 20.20
C PHE A 597 15.75 2.25 20.79
N PRO A 598 15.70 3.53 20.39
CA PRO A 598 14.77 4.50 20.96
C PRO A 598 13.37 4.29 20.36
N PHE A 599 12.66 3.24 20.79
CA PHE A 599 11.26 3.09 20.42
C PHE A 599 10.44 4.28 20.94
N PRO A 600 9.39 4.70 20.21
CA PRO A 600 8.58 5.85 20.60
C PRO A 600 7.98 5.69 22.02
N PRO A 601 7.93 6.76 22.82
CA PRO A 601 7.25 6.71 24.10
C PRO A 601 5.74 6.54 23.93
N LEU A 602 5.07 6.17 25.03
CA LEU A 602 3.62 6.17 25.14
C LEU A 602 3.20 7.34 26.02
N ASP A 603 2.23 8.15 25.59
CA ASP A 603 1.86 9.36 26.34
C ASP A 603 0.75 9.15 27.39
N SER A 604 -0.19 8.25 27.11
CA SER A 604 -1.41 8.06 27.92
C SER A 604 -1.68 6.59 28.25
N VAL A 605 -0.77 5.97 29.02
CA VAL A 605 -0.92 4.59 29.49
C VAL A 605 -1.94 4.51 30.62
N TYR A 606 -2.76 3.46 30.58
CA TYR A 606 -3.76 3.14 31.58
C TYR A 606 -3.82 1.63 31.83
N ALA A 607 -4.42 1.27 32.97
CA ALA A 607 -4.77 -0.10 33.28
C ALA A 607 -6.16 -0.16 33.92
N TYR A 608 -6.85 -1.28 33.75
CA TYR A 608 -8.13 -1.54 34.42
C TYR A 608 -8.29 -3.03 34.72
N ILE A 609 -9.18 -3.36 35.67
CA ILE A 609 -9.53 -4.74 36.01
C ILE A 609 -11.02 -4.94 35.84
N ILE A 610 -11.41 -6.09 35.27
CA ILE A 610 -12.79 -6.54 35.17
C ILE A 610 -12.93 -7.86 35.92
N SER A 611 -13.93 -7.97 36.80
CA SER A 611 -14.40 -9.25 37.31
C SER A 611 -15.67 -9.67 36.56
N THR A 612 -15.78 -10.95 36.21
CA THR A 612 -17.07 -11.53 35.80
C THR A 612 -17.78 -12.23 36.95
N ASP A 613 -17.11 -12.36 38.09
CA ASP A 613 -17.67 -12.95 39.30
C ASP A 613 -18.54 -11.94 40.04
N SER A 614 -19.83 -12.24 40.17
CA SER A 614 -20.80 -11.38 40.86
C SER A 614 -20.57 -11.23 42.36
N THR A 615 -19.66 -12.03 42.94
CA THR A 615 -19.29 -11.95 44.35
C THR A 615 -18.14 -10.98 44.62
N ILE A 616 -17.48 -10.49 43.57
CA ILE A 616 -16.38 -9.53 43.65
C ILE A 616 -16.83 -8.18 43.11
N ASP A 617 -16.82 -7.18 43.99
CA ASP A 617 -16.98 -5.78 43.60
C ASP A 617 -15.61 -5.16 43.33
N VAL A 618 -15.34 -4.71 42.10
CA VAL A 618 -14.15 -3.93 41.77
C VAL A 618 -14.40 -2.48 42.17
N VAL A 619 -13.67 -1.98 43.17
CA VAL A 619 -13.90 -0.63 43.74
C VAL A 619 -13.23 0.44 42.90
N ASP A 620 -11.98 0.19 42.52
CA ASP A 620 -11.22 1.01 41.60
C ASP A 620 -11.19 0.27 40.27
N GLU A 621 -12.00 0.66 39.29
CA GLU A 621 -12.05 -0.07 38.01
C GLU A 621 -10.94 0.39 37.05
N PHE A 622 -10.48 1.64 37.14
CA PHE A 622 -9.57 2.24 36.17
C PHE A 622 -8.43 3.02 36.84
N TYR A 623 -7.21 2.84 36.34
CA TYR A 623 -6.00 3.49 36.83
C TYR A 623 -5.26 4.18 35.68
N THR A 624 -4.96 5.46 35.83
CA THR A 624 -4.16 6.22 34.85
C THR A 624 -2.69 6.19 35.27
N ILE A 625 -1.83 5.67 34.39
CA ILE A 625 -0.37 5.60 34.62
C ILE A 625 0.28 6.88 34.08
N GLY A 626 -0.11 7.34 32.90
CA GLY A 626 0.51 8.49 32.22
C GLY A 626 1.54 8.06 31.18
N ALA A 627 2.60 8.84 30.99
CA ALA A 627 3.61 8.55 29.98
C ALA A 627 4.59 7.45 30.42
N MET A 628 5.04 6.62 29.47
CA MET A 628 6.05 5.58 29.67
C MET A 628 7.06 5.58 28.51
N GLU A 629 8.34 5.57 28.84
CA GLU A 629 9.43 5.36 27.89
C GLU A 629 9.71 3.86 27.69
N TYR A 630 10.36 3.49 26.59
CA TYR A 630 10.73 2.10 26.35
C TYR A 630 11.65 1.56 27.47
N GLY A 631 11.26 0.44 28.08
CA GLY A 631 11.92 -0.17 29.24
C GLY A 631 11.40 0.32 30.59
N ASP A 632 10.47 1.29 30.63
CA ASP A 632 9.87 1.73 31.87
C ASP A 632 8.95 0.66 32.49
N THR A 633 8.85 0.75 33.81
CA THR A 633 7.91 -0.02 34.61
C THR A 633 7.09 0.93 35.48
N ALA A 634 5.79 0.67 35.58
CA ALA A 634 4.88 1.40 36.45
C ALA A 634 4.03 0.43 37.29
N GLU A 635 3.60 0.88 38.46
CA GLU A 635 2.70 0.13 39.33
C GLU A 635 1.29 0.73 39.24
N ALA A 636 0.29 -0.13 39.02
CA ALA A 636 -1.13 0.22 39.09
C ALA A 636 -1.79 -0.62 40.19
N ALA A 637 -2.54 0.02 41.08
CA ALA A 637 -3.16 -0.65 42.22
C ALA A 637 -4.67 -0.52 42.16
N PHE A 638 -5.37 -1.64 42.33
CA PHE A 638 -6.83 -1.72 42.30
C PHE A 638 -7.34 -2.35 43.58
N THR A 639 -8.42 -1.82 44.13
CA THR A 639 -9.06 -2.43 45.30
C THR A 639 -10.24 -3.28 44.84
N ILE A 640 -10.31 -4.52 45.29
CA ILE A 640 -11.49 -5.38 45.15
C ILE A 640 -12.11 -5.63 46.52
N ARG A 641 -13.41 -5.93 46.53
CA ARG A 641 -14.16 -6.28 47.73
C ARG A 641 -14.93 -7.58 47.52
N ILE A 642 -14.86 -8.47 48.49
CA ILE A 642 -15.62 -9.72 48.50
C ILE A 642 -16.98 -9.50 49.15
N SER A 643 -18.04 -9.99 48.51
CA SER A 643 -19.40 -9.94 49.02
C SER A 643 -19.54 -10.64 50.38
N GLY A 644 -20.53 -10.26 51.18
CA GLY A 644 -20.69 -10.78 52.55
C GLY A 644 -21.19 -12.22 52.67
N ASP A 645 -21.76 -12.81 51.61
CA ASP A 645 -22.29 -14.17 51.58
C ASP A 645 -21.72 -14.93 50.37
N VAL A 646 -20.53 -15.52 50.53
CA VAL A 646 -19.79 -16.17 49.41
C VAL A 646 -19.37 -17.56 49.80
N LEU A 647 -19.63 -18.52 48.91
CA LEU A 647 -19.08 -19.88 49.01
C LEU A 647 -17.66 -19.89 48.45
N PRO A 648 -16.74 -20.70 49.00
CA PRO A 648 -15.40 -20.81 48.45
C PRO A 648 -15.40 -21.21 46.97
N HIS A 649 -14.71 -20.43 46.13
CA HIS A 649 -14.53 -20.71 44.71
C HIS A 649 -13.27 -20.01 44.19
N TYR A 650 -12.84 -20.38 42.97
CA TYR A 650 -11.84 -19.61 42.25
C TYR A 650 -12.53 -18.58 41.36
N ALA A 651 -12.06 -17.34 41.41
CA ALA A 651 -12.53 -16.27 40.55
C ALA A 651 -11.45 -15.84 39.56
N GLU A 652 -11.86 -15.34 38.40
CA GLU A 652 -10.98 -14.80 37.37
C GLU A 652 -11.16 -13.30 37.25
N LEU A 653 -10.06 -12.56 37.38
CA LEU A 653 -9.97 -11.14 37.12
C LEU A 653 -9.26 -10.91 35.79
N TYR A 654 -9.89 -10.19 34.86
CA TYR A 654 -9.27 -9.76 33.63
C TYR A 654 -8.54 -8.46 33.86
N THR A 655 -7.22 -8.48 33.76
CA THR A 655 -6.39 -7.28 33.77
C THR A 655 -6.24 -6.79 32.35
N VAL A 656 -6.38 -5.49 32.13
CA VAL A 656 -6.17 -4.87 30.82
C VAL A 656 -5.24 -3.68 30.98
N GLN A 657 -4.25 -3.58 30.10
CA GLN A 657 -3.35 -2.44 30.02
C GLN A 657 -3.42 -1.89 28.61
N GLY A 658 -3.41 -0.57 28.46
CA GLY A 658 -3.34 0.03 27.15
C GLY A 658 -2.84 1.45 27.14
N ALA A 659 -2.74 2.02 25.95
CA ALA A 659 -2.37 3.42 25.74
C ALA A 659 -3.38 4.09 24.81
N TYR A 660 -3.87 5.28 25.19
CA TYR A 660 -4.61 6.13 24.27
C TYR A 660 -3.64 6.83 23.33
N ASP A 661 -3.98 6.83 22.04
CA ASP A 661 -3.31 7.58 21.00
C ASP A 661 -4.32 8.58 20.43
N ASP A 662 -3.94 9.86 20.35
CA ASP A 662 -4.84 10.95 19.96
C ASP A 662 -5.33 10.82 18.50
N ASP A 663 -4.70 9.96 17.68
CA ASP A 663 -5.02 9.78 16.26
C ASP A 663 -5.42 8.34 15.84
N GLU A 664 -5.81 7.46 16.78
CA GLU A 664 -6.07 6.03 16.51
C GLU A 664 -4.88 5.27 15.88
N ARG A 665 -3.66 5.85 15.87
CA ARG A 665 -2.50 5.29 15.16
C ARG A 665 -1.98 4.01 15.82
N TYR A 666 -2.13 3.87 17.15
CA TYR A 666 -1.68 2.70 17.93
C TYR A 666 -2.57 2.38 19.14
N SER A 667 -3.79 1.86 18.94
CA SER A 667 -4.54 1.25 20.04
C SER A 667 -3.85 -0.03 20.51
N ARG A 668 -2.98 0.08 21.53
CA ARG A 668 -2.33 -1.06 22.19
C ARG A 668 -3.16 -1.44 23.40
N THR A 669 -3.86 -2.56 23.34
CA THR A 669 -4.46 -3.18 24.53
C THR A 669 -3.94 -4.59 24.65
N HIS A 670 -3.42 -4.90 25.84
CA HIS A 670 -3.08 -6.26 26.24
C HIS A 670 -3.98 -6.65 27.40
N SER A 671 -4.40 -7.91 27.44
CA SER A 671 -5.23 -8.43 28.50
C SER A 671 -4.70 -9.76 29.00
N ASP A 672 -4.70 -9.94 30.31
CA ASP A 672 -4.31 -11.18 30.97
C ASP A 672 -5.36 -11.56 32.03
N THR A 673 -5.35 -12.82 32.47
CA THR A 673 -6.30 -13.36 33.45
C THR A 673 -5.58 -13.72 34.75
N LEU A 674 -5.92 -13.01 35.82
CA LEU A 674 -5.46 -13.31 37.17
C LEU A 674 -6.51 -14.17 37.88
N ARG A 675 -6.15 -15.41 38.19
CA ARG A 675 -6.99 -16.29 39.00
C ARG A 675 -6.71 -16.04 40.48
N ILE A 676 -7.78 -15.81 41.25
CA ILE A 676 -7.72 -15.62 42.70
C ILE A 676 -8.59 -16.66 43.41
N THR A 677 -8.30 -16.89 44.68
CA THR A 677 -9.13 -17.71 45.57
C THR A 677 -10.06 -16.78 46.36
N VAL A 678 -11.35 -17.09 46.37
CA VAL A 678 -12.35 -16.36 47.17
C VAL A 678 -12.90 -17.30 48.23
N GLY A 679 -12.95 -16.81 49.47
CA GLY A 679 -13.33 -17.57 50.66
C GLY A 679 -12.26 -18.56 51.11
N ASN A 680 -12.58 -19.27 52.19
CA ASN A 680 -11.68 -20.25 52.81
C ASN A 680 -11.60 -21.57 52.01
N PRO A 681 -10.40 -22.05 51.63
CA PRO A 681 -10.24 -23.33 50.98
C PRO A 681 -10.86 -24.48 51.77
N GLN A 682 -11.47 -25.42 51.06
CA GLN A 682 -12.22 -26.52 51.68
C GLN A 682 -11.34 -27.75 51.93
N VAL A 683 -10.22 -27.87 51.21
CA VAL A 683 -9.32 -29.01 51.28
C VAL A 683 -7.88 -28.53 51.38
N LEU A 684 -7.12 -29.10 52.31
CA LEU A 684 -5.66 -29.07 52.25
C LEU A 684 -5.16 -30.38 51.64
N LEU A 685 -4.50 -30.29 50.50
CA LEU A 685 -3.80 -31.40 49.88
C LEU A 685 -2.36 -31.41 50.41
N VAL A 686 -1.94 -32.53 51.01
CA VAL A 686 -0.60 -32.71 51.56
C VAL A 686 0.12 -33.77 50.73
N ASP A 687 1.14 -33.34 49.99
CA ASP A 687 2.02 -34.21 49.21
C ASP A 687 3.16 -34.70 50.10
N ASN A 688 3.15 -35.98 50.42
CA ASN A 688 4.22 -36.67 51.14
C ASN A 688 4.87 -37.77 50.28
N SER A 689 4.82 -37.59 48.96
CA SER A 689 5.36 -38.52 47.97
C SER A 689 6.80 -38.19 47.55
N GLY A 690 7.19 -36.92 47.61
CA GLY A 690 8.46 -36.48 47.03
C GLY A 690 8.52 -36.64 45.50
N GLU A 691 7.37 -36.87 44.84
CA GLU A 691 7.20 -37.03 43.40
C GLU A 691 6.17 -36.01 42.88
N PRO A 692 6.60 -34.78 42.52
CA PRO A 692 5.72 -33.67 42.17
C PRO A 692 4.76 -33.97 41.01
N GLU A 693 5.13 -34.89 40.12
CA GLU A 693 4.28 -35.36 39.03
C GLU A 693 2.95 -35.97 39.50
N LEU A 694 2.91 -36.58 40.68
CA LEU A 694 1.72 -37.24 41.23
C LEU A 694 0.67 -36.23 41.71
N GLN A 695 1.12 -35.08 42.23
CA GLN A 695 0.28 -33.96 42.67
C GLN A 695 -0.71 -33.51 41.58
N SER A 696 -0.32 -33.58 40.30
CA SER A 696 -1.15 -33.17 39.16
C SER A 696 -2.46 -33.99 39.03
N TYR A 697 -2.46 -35.26 39.45
CA TYR A 697 -3.63 -36.12 39.39
C TYR A 697 -4.65 -35.74 40.47
N TYR A 698 -4.18 -35.51 41.69
CA TYR A 698 -5.01 -35.06 42.81
C TYR A 698 -5.60 -33.67 42.53
N THR A 699 -4.78 -32.73 42.10
CA THR A 699 -5.24 -31.37 41.77
C THR A 699 -6.21 -31.35 40.59
N SER A 700 -6.03 -32.22 39.59
CA SER A 700 -6.99 -32.39 38.48
C SER A 700 -8.33 -32.95 38.96
N ALA A 701 -8.32 -33.93 39.87
CA ALA A 701 -9.53 -34.48 40.46
C ALA A 701 -10.30 -33.43 41.27
N LEU A 702 -9.59 -32.67 42.11
CA LEU A 702 -10.17 -31.58 42.92
C LEU A 702 -10.76 -30.46 42.03
N LYS A 703 -10.08 -30.10 40.92
CA LYS A 703 -10.60 -29.16 39.92
C LYS A 703 -11.90 -29.65 39.29
N ASN A 704 -12.02 -30.94 38.97
CA ASN A 704 -13.21 -31.51 38.34
C ASN A 704 -14.45 -31.47 39.26
N ILE A 705 -14.27 -31.49 40.57
CA ILE A 705 -15.36 -31.36 41.55
C ILE A 705 -15.54 -29.91 42.06
N SER A 706 -14.82 -28.95 41.48
CA SER A 706 -14.91 -27.50 41.80
C SER A 706 -14.67 -27.16 43.27
N VAL A 707 -13.78 -27.91 43.93
CA VAL A 707 -13.38 -27.66 45.31
C VAL A 707 -12.19 -26.70 45.32
N VAL A 708 -12.21 -25.72 46.23
CA VAL A 708 -11.05 -24.86 46.49
C VAL A 708 -10.10 -25.57 47.43
N TYR A 709 -8.82 -25.61 47.07
CA TYR A 709 -7.81 -26.30 47.86
C TYR A 709 -6.48 -25.55 47.88
N ASN A 710 -5.73 -25.77 48.96
CA ASN A 710 -4.31 -25.43 49.06
C ASN A 710 -3.47 -26.70 48.99
N VAL A 711 -2.19 -26.58 48.62
CA VAL A 711 -1.25 -27.71 48.58
C VAL A 711 -0.02 -27.41 49.42
N ILE A 712 0.43 -28.41 50.20
CA ILE A 712 1.67 -28.36 50.98
C ILE A 712 2.51 -29.61 50.69
N GLU A 713 3.80 -29.40 50.46
CA GLU A 713 4.79 -30.47 50.33
C GLU A 713 5.32 -30.87 51.72
N ALA A 714 4.77 -31.94 52.30
CA ALA A 714 5.14 -32.43 53.62
C ALA A 714 6.54 -33.02 53.71
N ALA A 715 7.13 -33.39 52.57
CA ALA A 715 8.53 -33.82 52.50
C ALA A 715 9.51 -32.70 52.87
N ASP A 716 9.12 -31.43 52.64
CA ASP A 716 9.95 -30.25 52.88
C ASP A 716 9.56 -29.52 54.18
N THR A 717 8.28 -29.50 54.54
CA THR A 717 7.78 -28.84 55.76
C THR A 717 6.57 -29.56 56.32
N VAL A 718 6.66 -30.02 57.58
CA VAL A 718 5.54 -30.69 58.27
C VAL A 718 4.41 -29.68 58.52
N PRO A 719 3.20 -29.88 57.97
CA PRO A 719 2.08 -28.98 58.23
C PRO A 719 1.65 -29.09 59.70
N ALA A 720 1.55 -27.95 60.39
CA ALA A 720 1.10 -27.91 61.78
C ALA A 720 -0.39 -28.27 61.90
N ALA A 721 -0.80 -28.87 63.02
CA ALA A 721 -2.21 -29.19 63.28
C ALA A 721 -3.13 -27.96 63.28
N GLU A 722 -2.63 -26.82 63.76
CA GLU A 722 -3.35 -25.53 63.71
C GLU A 722 -3.68 -25.11 62.27
N LEU A 723 -2.72 -25.29 61.35
CA LEU A 723 -2.92 -25.02 59.92
C LEU A 723 -3.93 -26.00 59.31
N MET A 724 -3.77 -27.30 59.56
CA MET A 724 -4.71 -28.32 59.07
C MET A 724 -6.14 -28.07 59.55
N SER A 725 -6.30 -27.56 60.78
CA SER A 725 -7.60 -27.25 61.39
C SER A 725 -8.34 -26.07 60.73
N GLN A 726 -7.67 -25.31 59.86
CA GLN A 726 -8.32 -24.25 59.06
C GLN A 726 -9.14 -24.83 57.89
N TYR A 727 -8.91 -26.10 57.54
CA TYR A 727 -9.55 -26.75 56.40
C TYR A 727 -10.62 -27.74 56.88
N PRO A 728 -11.81 -27.76 56.25
CA PRO A 728 -12.82 -28.79 56.50
C PRO A 728 -12.32 -30.22 56.31
N ALA A 729 -11.37 -30.46 55.41
CA ALA A 729 -10.76 -31.77 55.19
C ALA A 729 -9.30 -31.66 54.75
N VAL A 730 -8.51 -32.68 55.10
CA VAL A 730 -7.13 -32.86 54.67
C VAL A 730 -7.03 -34.14 53.85
N ILE A 731 -6.39 -34.07 52.68
CA ILE A 731 -6.00 -35.23 51.88
C ILE A 731 -4.49 -35.35 51.98
N TRP A 732 -4.01 -36.45 52.53
CA TRP A 732 -2.59 -36.74 52.68
C TRP A 732 -2.22 -37.92 51.78
N PHE A 733 -1.35 -37.70 50.81
CA PHE A 733 -0.95 -38.77 49.89
C PHE A 733 0.55 -39.05 49.94
N THR A 734 0.93 -40.33 49.88
CA THR A 734 2.33 -40.75 49.92
C THR A 734 2.88 -41.16 48.55
N GLY A 735 2.04 -41.18 47.51
CA GLY A 735 2.47 -41.57 46.16
C GLY A 735 3.15 -42.95 46.16
N ASN A 736 4.38 -43.04 45.62
CA ASN A 736 5.21 -44.24 45.63
C ASN A 736 6.23 -44.29 46.79
N ALA A 737 6.20 -43.30 47.69
CA ALA A 737 7.23 -43.15 48.70
C ALA A 737 7.07 -44.21 49.77
N ARG A 738 8.10 -45.02 49.97
CA ARG A 738 8.05 -46.14 50.91
C ARG A 738 8.20 -45.69 52.36
N ASN A 739 7.20 -45.96 53.18
CA ASN A 739 7.18 -45.65 54.61
C ASN A 739 7.58 -44.19 54.88
N SER A 740 6.99 -43.27 54.12
CA SER A 740 7.43 -41.87 54.04
C SER A 740 6.86 -40.98 55.14
N ILE A 741 5.92 -41.48 55.94
CA ILE A 741 5.33 -40.72 57.03
C ILE A 741 6.34 -40.68 58.20
N SER A 742 6.88 -39.50 58.48
CA SER A 742 7.84 -39.29 59.57
C SER A 742 7.15 -39.22 60.94
N ALA A 743 7.93 -39.34 62.03
CA ALA A 743 7.41 -39.18 63.39
C ALA A 743 6.77 -37.79 63.60
N ASP A 744 7.37 -36.73 63.05
CA ASP A 744 6.81 -35.38 63.14
C ASP A 744 5.49 -35.25 62.35
N ASN A 745 5.35 -35.95 61.22
CA ASN A 745 4.08 -36.00 60.49
C ASN A 745 3.00 -36.73 61.31
N LEU A 746 3.35 -37.84 61.96
CA LEU A 746 2.43 -38.57 62.84
C LEU A 746 1.98 -37.70 64.00
N ASP A 747 2.90 -36.98 64.65
CA ASP A 747 2.58 -36.07 65.76
C ASP A 747 1.60 -34.97 65.32
N ALA A 748 1.82 -34.37 64.14
CA ALA A 748 0.93 -33.36 63.59
C ALA A 748 -0.46 -33.91 63.22
N MET A 749 -0.52 -35.09 62.58
CA MET A 749 -1.78 -35.75 62.27
C MET A 749 -2.55 -36.16 63.54
N ASN A 750 -1.85 -36.60 64.57
CA ASN A 750 -2.45 -36.93 65.88
C ASN A 750 -3.12 -35.72 66.51
N GLU A 751 -2.42 -34.59 66.56
CA GLU A 751 -2.97 -33.36 67.13
C GLU A 751 -4.17 -32.86 66.32
N TYR A 752 -4.11 -32.94 64.98
CA TYR A 752 -5.24 -32.57 64.11
C TYR A 752 -6.46 -33.48 64.30
N LEU A 753 -6.26 -34.80 64.34
CA LEU A 753 -7.34 -35.77 64.56
C LEU A 753 -7.94 -35.63 65.97
N ALA A 754 -7.12 -35.39 67.00
CA ALA A 754 -7.60 -35.12 68.36
C ALA A 754 -8.39 -33.79 68.45
N GLY A 755 -8.12 -32.84 67.55
CA GLY A 755 -8.90 -31.61 67.37
C GLY A 755 -10.23 -31.79 66.63
N GLY A 756 -10.55 -33.01 66.18
CA GLY A 756 -11.76 -33.33 65.41
C GLY A 756 -11.64 -33.14 63.90
N GLY A 757 -10.42 -33.13 63.39
CA GLY A 757 -10.13 -33.01 61.96
C GLY A 757 -10.65 -34.17 61.11
N ASN A 758 -10.85 -33.91 59.81
CA ASN A 758 -11.16 -34.95 58.81
C ASN A 758 -9.93 -35.24 57.95
N LEU A 759 -9.50 -36.51 57.86
CA LEU A 759 -8.26 -36.89 57.18
C LEU A 759 -8.45 -38.08 56.23
N LEU A 760 -8.12 -37.90 54.95
CA LEU A 760 -7.95 -39.00 54.00
C LEU A 760 -6.46 -39.29 53.84
N LEU A 761 -6.02 -40.51 54.15
CA LEU A 761 -4.67 -41.00 53.91
C LEU A 761 -4.69 -42.00 52.75
N THR A 762 -3.84 -41.79 51.76
CA THR A 762 -3.82 -42.60 50.54
C THR A 762 -2.41 -42.77 49.99
N GLY A 763 -2.18 -43.86 49.29
CA GLY A 763 -0.90 -44.15 48.68
C GLY A 763 -0.60 -45.64 48.68
N GLN A 764 0.47 -45.98 47.97
CA GLN A 764 1.05 -47.32 47.95
C GLN A 764 2.43 -47.23 48.61
N ASP A 765 2.87 -48.27 49.30
CA ASP A 765 4.15 -48.32 50.02
C ASP A 765 4.31 -47.33 51.20
N GLY A 766 3.45 -46.33 51.34
CA GLY A 766 3.56 -45.19 52.27
C GLY A 766 3.56 -45.51 53.75
N PHE A 767 2.91 -46.61 54.12
CA PHE A 767 2.63 -46.99 55.50
C PHE A 767 2.58 -48.51 55.70
N ASP A 768 3.26 -49.28 54.85
CA ASP A 768 3.24 -50.76 54.81
C ASP A 768 4.24 -51.41 55.78
N SER A 769 4.45 -50.78 56.94
CA SER A 769 5.37 -51.25 57.97
C SER A 769 4.64 -51.42 59.28
N VAL A 770 4.97 -52.49 60.02
CA VAL A 770 4.45 -52.75 61.38
C VAL A 770 4.68 -51.62 62.38
N TYR A 771 5.52 -50.65 62.02
CA TYR A 771 5.68 -49.40 62.76
C TYR A 771 4.40 -48.54 62.78
N TYR A 772 3.56 -48.62 61.73
CA TYR A 772 2.34 -47.82 61.59
C TYR A 772 1.07 -48.54 62.05
N ASP A 773 1.08 -49.87 62.20
CA ASP A 773 -0.11 -50.68 62.47
C ASP A 773 -0.93 -50.17 63.66
N ASP A 774 -0.29 -50.01 64.83
CA ASP A 774 -0.96 -49.54 66.05
C ASP A 774 -1.61 -48.15 65.84
N TRP A 775 -0.93 -47.27 65.08
CA TRP A 775 -1.40 -45.92 64.79
C TRP A 775 -2.56 -45.90 63.78
N LEU A 776 -2.45 -46.69 62.71
CA LEU A 776 -3.49 -46.84 61.69
C LEU A 776 -4.74 -47.51 62.29
N ASP A 777 -4.58 -48.50 63.16
CA ASP A 777 -5.71 -49.12 63.87
C ASP A 777 -6.45 -48.14 64.77
N GLU A 778 -5.71 -47.29 65.49
CA GLU A 778 -6.26 -46.27 66.38
C GLU A 778 -6.99 -45.16 65.61
N HIS A 779 -6.41 -44.69 64.49
CA HIS A 779 -6.88 -43.48 63.80
C HIS A 779 -7.64 -43.71 62.50
N PHE A 780 -7.52 -44.87 61.87
CA PHE A 780 -8.16 -45.24 60.60
C PHE A 780 -8.97 -46.54 60.67
N GLY A 781 -8.93 -47.22 61.82
CA GLY A 781 -9.72 -48.42 62.07
C GLY A 781 -9.22 -49.68 61.33
N GLY A 782 -8.03 -49.63 60.73
CA GLY A 782 -7.37 -50.75 60.07
C GLY A 782 -6.01 -50.36 59.50
N HIS A 783 -5.14 -51.35 59.29
CA HIS A 783 -3.77 -51.19 58.78
C HIS A 783 -3.51 -52.10 57.58
N THR A 784 -2.33 -52.00 56.95
CA THR A 784 -1.97 -52.85 55.80
C THR A 784 -1.90 -54.34 56.19
N GLU A 785 -2.67 -55.20 55.51
CA GLU A 785 -2.62 -56.66 55.66
C GLU A 785 -1.57 -57.29 54.74
N GLU A 786 -1.65 -56.96 53.45
CA GLU A 786 -0.76 -57.47 52.41
C GLU A 786 -0.36 -56.32 51.48
N ASP A 787 0.93 -55.99 51.49
CA ASP A 787 1.60 -55.12 50.51
C ASP A 787 1.74 -55.83 49.17
N SER A 788 1.75 -55.06 48.08
CA SER A 788 1.97 -55.54 46.72
C SER A 788 0.87 -56.53 46.31
N PHE A 789 -0.36 -56.22 46.71
CA PHE A 789 -1.58 -56.93 46.43
C PHE A 789 -2.06 -56.65 44.99
N PHE A 790 -1.27 -57.04 43.97
CA PHE A 790 -1.34 -56.72 42.51
C PHE A 790 -2.70 -56.94 41.77
N VAL A 791 -3.81 -56.48 42.32
CA VAL A 791 -5.17 -56.51 41.77
C VAL A 791 -5.57 -55.08 41.46
N MET A 792 -5.96 -54.81 40.22
CA MET A 792 -6.14 -53.44 39.72
C MET A 792 -7.62 -53.05 39.52
N THR A 793 -8.53 -53.87 40.02
CA THR A 793 -9.98 -53.68 39.90
C THR A 793 -10.59 -53.68 41.29
N ILE A 794 -11.30 -52.61 41.62
CA ILE A 794 -11.91 -52.38 42.93
C ILE A 794 -13.39 -52.08 42.71
N ASP A 795 -14.24 -52.76 43.47
CA ASP A 795 -15.67 -52.47 43.54
C ASP A 795 -15.99 -51.83 44.89
N GLY A 796 -16.97 -50.93 44.87
CA GLY A 796 -17.54 -50.40 46.09
C GLY A 796 -18.53 -51.37 46.72
N ILE A 797 -18.58 -51.37 48.05
CA ILE A 797 -19.50 -52.23 48.80
C ILE A 797 -20.91 -51.67 48.69
N ALA A 798 -21.83 -52.50 48.20
CA ALA A 798 -23.24 -52.12 48.01
C ALA A 798 -23.88 -51.65 49.32
N ASP A 799 -24.75 -50.65 49.22
CA ASP A 799 -25.44 -49.97 50.33
C ASP A 799 -24.51 -49.20 51.32
N ASP A 800 -23.19 -49.12 51.09
CA ASP A 800 -22.31 -48.20 51.84
C ASP A 800 -22.45 -46.75 51.36
N GLU A 801 -22.38 -45.79 52.29
CA GLU A 801 -22.59 -44.37 51.99
C GLU A 801 -21.56 -43.73 51.06
N LEU A 802 -20.33 -44.25 51.03
CA LEU A 802 -19.25 -43.80 50.15
C LEU A 802 -19.00 -44.81 49.04
N GLY A 803 -19.08 -46.11 49.34
CA GLY A 803 -18.73 -47.17 48.40
C GLY A 803 -19.78 -47.45 47.34
N ASP A 804 -21.07 -47.29 47.62
CA ASP A 804 -22.11 -47.79 46.72
C ASP A 804 -22.01 -47.20 45.30
N GLY A 805 -21.96 -48.09 44.30
CA GLY A 805 -21.85 -47.73 42.89
C GLY A 805 -20.43 -47.44 42.38
N PHE A 806 -19.39 -47.53 43.20
CA PHE A 806 -18.01 -47.41 42.71
C PHE A 806 -17.57 -48.65 41.91
N ASN A 807 -16.99 -48.40 40.73
CA ASN A 807 -16.27 -49.40 39.93
C ASN A 807 -14.98 -48.76 39.42
N LEU A 808 -13.87 -49.10 40.06
CA LEU A 808 -12.57 -48.45 39.84
C LEU A 808 -11.61 -49.42 39.14
N ILE A 809 -10.94 -48.90 38.13
CA ILE A 809 -9.78 -49.54 37.51
C ILE A 809 -8.59 -48.65 37.82
N ILE A 810 -7.68 -49.14 38.67
CA ILE A 810 -6.58 -48.33 39.20
C ILE A 810 -5.31 -48.39 38.31
N PHE A 811 -5.37 -49.01 37.13
CA PHE A 811 -4.25 -49.05 36.16
C PHE A 811 -4.54 -48.24 34.88
N GLY A 812 -3.51 -47.61 34.31
CA GLY A 812 -3.59 -46.89 33.03
C GLY A 812 -4.00 -45.42 33.13
N SER A 813 -4.40 -44.83 32.00
CA SER A 813 -4.43 -43.36 31.77
C SER A 813 -5.44 -42.55 32.57
N ALA A 814 -6.35 -43.20 33.30
CA ALA A 814 -7.31 -42.51 34.17
C ALA A 814 -6.79 -42.28 35.60
N GLY A 815 -5.68 -42.93 35.98
CA GLY A 815 -5.00 -42.74 37.27
C GLY A 815 -3.53 -42.35 37.09
N ALA A 816 -2.79 -42.17 38.18
CA ALA A 816 -1.41 -41.68 38.16
C ALA A 816 -0.37 -42.63 37.53
N ASN A 817 -0.83 -43.75 36.95
CA ASN A 817 -0.02 -44.83 36.38
C ASN A 817 1.11 -45.30 37.32
N ASN A 818 0.86 -45.16 38.61
CA ASN A 818 1.83 -45.41 39.65
C ASN A 818 1.53 -46.69 40.42
N GLN A 819 0.39 -47.38 40.24
CA GLN A 819 0.01 -48.58 41.01
C GLN A 819 0.95 -49.79 40.77
N ARG A 820 2.08 -49.78 41.45
CA ARG A 820 3.12 -50.81 41.49
C ARG A 820 2.95 -51.72 42.70
N SER A 821 2.53 -51.18 43.85
CA SER A 821 2.44 -51.91 45.11
C SER A 821 1.15 -51.58 45.88
N PRO A 822 -0.05 -51.67 45.26
CA PRO A 822 -1.28 -51.43 46.02
C PRO A 822 -1.41 -52.45 47.15
N SER A 823 -1.89 -52.01 48.30
CA SER A 823 -2.01 -52.77 49.55
C SER A 823 -3.45 -53.14 49.82
N SER A 824 -3.65 -54.32 50.42
CA SER A 824 -4.92 -54.67 51.07
C SER A 824 -4.89 -54.27 52.55
N ILE A 825 -6.06 -53.98 53.11
CA ILE A 825 -6.22 -53.45 54.46
C ILE A 825 -6.86 -54.51 55.36
N LEU A 826 -6.25 -54.77 56.52
CA LEU A 826 -6.88 -55.55 57.58
C LEU A 826 -7.85 -54.65 58.34
N ASN A 827 -9.14 -54.97 58.28
CA ASN A 827 -10.13 -54.27 59.09
C ASN A 827 -10.04 -54.68 60.57
N VAL A 828 -9.88 -53.70 61.47
CA VAL A 828 -9.86 -53.91 62.92
C VAL A 828 -11.10 -53.33 63.60
N SER A 829 -11.39 -52.04 63.36
CA SER A 829 -12.54 -51.34 63.97
C SER A 829 -13.27 -50.39 63.01
N GLY A 830 -12.76 -50.19 61.80
CA GLY A 830 -13.37 -49.35 60.78
C GLY A 830 -14.46 -50.06 59.96
N THR A 831 -14.99 -49.32 59.00
CA THR A 831 -16.01 -49.79 58.06
C THR A 831 -15.40 -49.88 56.67
N PRO A 832 -15.13 -51.10 56.15
CA PRO A 832 -14.73 -51.29 54.77
C PRO A 832 -15.78 -50.70 53.83
N PHE A 833 -15.35 -50.02 52.77
CA PHE A 833 -16.25 -49.49 51.74
C PHE A 833 -15.79 -49.77 50.30
N LEU A 834 -14.54 -50.18 50.12
CA LEU A 834 -13.97 -50.62 48.84
C LEU A 834 -13.33 -52.00 49.00
N GLU A 835 -13.51 -52.88 48.02
CA GLU A 835 -12.91 -54.22 47.99
C GLU A 835 -12.28 -54.53 46.63
N TYR A 836 -11.19 -55.28 46.64
CA TYR A 836 -10.57 -55.78 45.41
C TYR A 836 -11.43 -56.89 44.78
N VAL A 837 -11.61 -56.83 43.46
CA VAL A 837 -12.41 -57.80 42.70
C VAL A 837 -11.61 -59.09 42.47
N VAL A 838 -11.45 -59.87 43.55
CA VAL A 838 -10.74 -61.15 43.59
C VAL A 838 -11.38 -62.07 44.62
N SER A 839 -11.03 -63.36 44.59
CA SER A 839 -11.57 -64.31 45.57
C SER A 839 -11.19 -63.89 47.00
N GLY A 840 -12.19 -63.76 47.87
CA GLY A 840 -12.03 -63.34 49.25
C GLY A 840 -12.36 -61.88 49.52
N SER A 841 -12.59 -61.07 48.46
CA SER A 841 -12.88 -59.64 48.53
C SER A 841 -12.01 -58.87 49.56
N PRO A 842 -10.66 -58.89 49.46
CA PRO A 842 -9.83 -58.16 50.40
C PRO A 842 -10.13 -56.66 50.35
N VAL A 843 -10.06 -56.01 51.51
CA VAL A 843 -10.44 -54.60 51.66
C VAL A 843 -9.40 -53.72 50.98
N ALA A 844 -9.84 -52.81 50.13
CA ALA A 844 -9.01 -51.83 49.43
C ALA A 844 -9.09 -50.43 50.09
N GLY A 845 -10.19 -50.15 50.78
CA GLY A 845 -10.42 -48.87 51.43
C GLY A 845 -11.34 -49.00 52.64
N ILE A 846 -10.98 -48.30 53.71
CA ILE A 846 -11.71 -48.28 54.99
C ILE A 846 -12.01 -46.84 55.41
N ARG A 847 -13.21 -46.62 55.96
CA ARG A 847 -13.60 -45.36 56.61
C ARG A 847 -13.78 -45.59 58.11
N PHE A 848 -13.42 -44.59 58.90
CA PHE A 848 -13.49 -44.67 60.36
C PHE A 848 -14.05 -43.37 60.94
N ASP A 849 -14.92 -43.53 61.94
CA ASP A 849 -15.52 -42.43 62.69
C ASP A 849 -15.28 -42.74 64.18
N SER A 850 -14.37 -41.99 64.80
CA SER A 850 -14.01 -42.16 66.21
C SER A 850 -15.05 -41.55 67.15
N GLY A 851 -16.03 -40.82 66.61
CA GLY A 851 -16.95 -39.94 67.33
C GLY A 851 -16.39 -38.53 67.57
N GLU A 852 -15.08 -38.34 67.41
CA GLU A 852 -14.39 -37.05 67.51
C GLU A 852 -13.88 -36.57 66.14
N SER A 853 -13.37 -37.49 65.32
CA SER A 853 -12.80 -37.26 63.98
C SER A 853 -13.27 -38.30 62.97
N LYS A 854 -13.13 -37.99 61.68
CA LYS A 854 -13.41 -38.92 60.58
C LYS A 854 -12.17 -39.12 59.72
N SER A 855 -11.93 -40.36 59.33
CA SER A 855 -10.78 -40.69 58.51
C SER A 855 -11.08 -41.73 57.44
N ILE A 856 -10.30 -41.70 56.38
CA ILE A 856 -10.35 -42.65 55.27
C ILE A 856 -8.92 -43.13 55.02
N LEU A 857 -8.72 -44.43 54.93
CA LEU A 857 -7.47 -45.04 54.50
C LEU A 857 -7.70 -45.80 53.18
N LEU A 858 -6.89 -45.47 52.17
CA LEU A 858 -6.85 -46.15 50.89
C LEU A 858 -5.47 -46.77 50.70
N GLY A 859 -5.41 -48.09 50.50
CA GLY A 859 -4.15 -48.82 50.28
C GLY A 859 -3.57 -48.66 48.87
N PHE A 860 -4.08 -47.73 48.08
CA PHE A 860 -3.66 -47.49 46.70
C PHE A 860 -3.51 -45.99 46.45
N GLY A 861 -2.73 -45.63 45.44
CA GLY A 861 -2.36 -44.24 45.12
C GLY A 861 -3.32 -43.46 44.24
#